data_AF-A0A834MSD3-F1
#
_entry.id   AF-A0A834MSD3-F1
#
_cell.length_a   1.000
_cell.length_b   1.000
_cell.length_c   1.000
_cell.angle_alpha   90.00
_cell.angle_beta   90.00
_cell.angle_gamma   90.00
#
_symmetry.space_group_name_H-M   'P 1'
#
loop_
_entity.id
_entity.type
_entity.pdbx_description
1 polymer ?
#
loop_
_entity_poly.entity_id
_entity_poly.type
_entity_poly.pdbx_seq_one_letter_code
_entity_poly.pdbx_strand_id
1 'polypeptide(L)'
;MQIEPVQWTFENIGVNEDSSPSELRHLADFLSKKQFDLVINLPMRNGGARRVSNFMTHGYRTRRLAVDYSVPLVTDVKCAKLLVEAMRILGGRAPRMKTHTDCMSSRRMIKLPGFIDVHVHTRDPGANHKEDFASCTAAALAGGITMILAMPNTNPAVVDHQTFALAKERAIAGARCDYALFVGASADNYIITPEIAPLAAGLKMYLNETFTTLRLIDLTIWIKHFQSWPKKYPLCVHAEGQTTAAILLLANLHNRPIHICHVARKEEIQIIAAAKEKGLAVTCEVCPHHLFLCKDDLKRIGEKKGQVRPSLVSKEDQQALWDNLDAIDCFATDHAPHTVQEKTSENAPPGFPGLETILPLLLNAVHEGKLTMEALVDKFYRNPKKIFNIPDQPNTYVEVDLDDEWIIPDAMPFSKAQWTPFAGMKIRGSVHRVVLRGEVAYVEGQVLVNPGFGQDIREIQTKMKHPSIVYAPTIDVNVSRPGSGLDNLLSPNMQDRSGELEEEQLERYNQLLQPVSHKSNVHFASDVDHPKLFGVQRTISPLSFSSSIRHKSDSNLNLHVQSAASSHVSCNLTGHHILSADIFNKDELKEVFHLAETFRNAIRKERMLDHILRGKIMASIFYEASTRTSCSFAAAMERLGGKVIYMDGTTSSVKKGETLEDSVAVMAGYADVVVVRHPEPGAVSRASQHCRKPLINAGDGVGEHPTQALLDIFTIRDEIGTVNGMTITMVGDLKHGRTVHSLARLLTLYNVELRYVSPPGLEMPEHVMNYVSKRGVSQEMFQSLEEALPDTDVLYMTRIQRERFATQEEYRQVCGHFIVTPQLMSRAKRKMVVMHPLPRVFEISTEFDMDPRAAYFRQAENGVYVRMALLAMVLGRF
;
A
#
# COMPACT_ATOMS: atom_id res chain seq x y z
N MET A 1 8.13 49.10 -3.04
CA MET A 1 7.23 49.03 -1.87
C MET A 1 7.51 50.24 -1.01
N GLN A 2 6.55 51.13 -0.81
CA GLN A 2 6.62 52.08 0.29
C GLN A 2 6.54 51.24 1.57
N ILE A 3 7.68 51.07 2.24
CA ILE A 3 7.71 50.47 3.57
C ILE A 3 7.42 51.64 4.50
N GLU A 4 6.26 51.64 5.13
CA GLU A 4 5.93 52.58 6.19
C GLU A 4 6.44 51.98 7.51
N PRO A 5 7.56 52.46 8.06
CA PRO A 5 8.08 51.93 9.31
C PRO A 5 7.18 52.38 10.46
N VAL A 6 6.38 51.47 10.99
CA VAL A 6 5.68 51.71 12.25
C VAL A 6 6.67 51.48 13.39
N GLN A 7 7.14 52.57 13.99
CA GLN A 7 8.02 52.50 15.15
C GLN A 7 7.18 52.13 16.38
N TRP A 8 7.19 50.85 16.75
CA TRP A 8 6.54 50.38 17.98
C TRP A 8 7.46 50.71 19.15
N THR A 9 7.10 51.72 19.95
CA THR A 9 7.89 52.18 21.09
C THR A 9 7.87 51.15 22.22
N PHE A 10 8.79 50.18 22.19
CA PHE A 10 9.11 49.40 23.39
C PHE A 10 9.87 50.24 24.44
N GLU A 11 10.31 51.45 24.09
CA GLU A 11 11.24 52.28 24.88
C GLU A 11 10.59 53.20 25.92
N ASN A 12 9.25 53.32 25.98
CA ASN A 12 8.58 54.06 27.05
C ASN A 12 8.15 53.20 28.25
N ILE A 13 8.52 51.91 28.28
CA ILE A 13 8.32 51.04 29.45
C ILE A 13 9.49 51.27 30.41
N GLY A 14 9.48 52.43 31.06
CA GLY A 14 10.35 52.69 32.20
C GLY A 14 9.93 51.81 33.37
N VAL A 15 10.74 50.80 33.70
CA VAL A 15 11.08 50.17 35.02
C VAL A 15 10.00 50.00 36.11
N ASN A 16 8.73 50.27 35.87
CA ASN A 16 7.64 49.98 36.80
C ASN A 16 6.91 48.73 36.33
N GLU A 17 6.74 47.76 37.24
CA GLU A 17 6.20 46.42 37.02
C GLU A 17 4.74 46.36 36.51
N ASP A 18 4.11 47.49 36.20
CA ASP A 18 2.71 47.60 35.75
C ASP A 18 2.58 48.01 34.28
N SER A 19 3.22 47.29 33.37
CA SER A 19 2.86 47.39 31.93
C SER A 19 1.55 46.64 31.68
N SER A 20 0.49 47.39 31.37
CA SER A 20 -0.88 46.88 31.31
C SER A 20 -1.06 45.71 30.29
N PRO A 21 -1.96 44.74 30.55
CA PRO A 21 -2.32 43.66 29.61
C PRO A 21 -2.91 44.13 28.27
N SER A 22 -3.13 45.43 28.08
CA SER A 22 -3.87 45.99 26.94
C SER A 22 -3.04 46.05 25.65
N GLU A 23 -1.73 46.28 25.74
CA GLU A 23 -0.87 46.42 24.54
C GLU A 23 -0.50 45.07 23.92
N LEU A 24 -0.33 44.03 24.73
CA LEU A 24 -0.18 42.64 24.24
C LEU A 24 -1.47 42.10 23.61
N ARG A 25 -2.65 42.57 24.08
CA ARG A 25 -3.92 42.30 23.40
C ARG A 25 -3.94 42.86 21.99
N HIS A 26 -3.44 44.07 21.78
CA HIS A 26 -3.35 44.65 20.43
C HIS A 26 -2.48 43.80 19.49
N LEU A 27 -1.25 43.43 19.88
CA LEU A 27 -0.38 42.60 19.03
C LEU A 27 -0.99 41.21 18.75
N ALA A 28 -1.61 40.58 19.76
CA ALA A 28 -2.35 39.34 19.57
C ALA A 28 -3.52 39.54 18.59
N ASP A 29 -4.18 40.69 18.60
CA ASP A 29 -5.29 41.02 17.69
C ASP A 29 -4.80 41.25 16.24
N PHE A 30 -3.62 41.84 16.05
CA PHE A 30 -3.01 41.98 14.72
C PHE A 30 -2.55 40.64 14.15
N LEU A 31 -1.94 39.79 14.99
CA LEU A 31 -1.51 38.43 14.61
C LEU A 31 -2.72 37.50 14.36
N SER A 32 -3.78 37.61 15.17
CA SER A 32 -5.02 36.81 15.01
C SER A 32 -5.76 37.17 13.72
N LYS A 33 -5.78 38.45 13.36
CA LYS A 33 -6.37 38.95 12.10
C LYS A 33 -5.46 38.74 10.88
N LYS A 34 -4.30 38.07 11.04
CA LYS A 34 -3.29 37.86 10.00
C LYS A 34 -2.86 39.14 9.26
N GLN A 35 -2.76 40.24 9.99
CA GLN A 35 -2.27 41.50 9.42
C GLN A 35 -0.74 41.53 9.30
N PHE A 36 -0.06 40.52 9.87
CA PHE A 36 1.34 40.23 9.62
C PHE A 36 1.46 38.90 8.86
N ASP A 37 2.09 38.94 7.69
CA ASP A 37 2.41 37.74 6.91
C ASP A 37 3.70 37.04 7.39
N LEU A 38 4.55 37.78 8.13
CA LEU A 38 5.83 37.31 8.65
C LEU A 38 6.24 38.11 9.88
N VAL A 39 6.75 37.42 10.90
CA VAL A 39 7.38 38.03 12.08
C VAL A 39 8.87 37.72 12.08
N ILE A 40 9.71 38.76 12.23
CA ILE A 40 11.16 38.60 12.43
C ILE A 40 11.49 39.08 13.84
N ASN A 41 11.91 38.17 14.72
CA ASN A 41 12.16 38.46 16.13
C ASN A 41 13.55 37.94 16.53
N LEU A 42 14.54 38.83 16.49
CA LEU A 42 15.96 38.49 16.63
C LEU A 42 16.46 38.76 18.07
N PRO A 43 17.34 37.90 18.61
CA PRO A 43 17.93 38.13 19.93
C PRO A 43 18.87 39.36 19.94
N MET A 44 18.84 40.14 21.01
CA MET A 44 19.72 41.30 21.19
C MET A 44 21.17 40.90 21.42
N ARG A 45 22.10 41.65 20.80
CA ARG A 45 23.55 41.36 20.75
C ARG A 45 24.27 41.32 22.10
N ASN A 46 23.69 41.92 23.16
CA ASN A 46 24.32 42.08 24.49
C ASN A 46 23.58 41.38 25.64
N GLY A 47 22.51 40.63 25.38
CA GLY A 47 21.80 39.86 26.40
C GLY A 47 22.38 38.45 26.49
N GLY A 48 23.41 38.27 27.31
CA GLY A 48 24.05 36.97 27.51
C GLY A 48 23.06 35.84 27.82
N ALA A 49 23.42 34.62 27.44
CA ALA A 49 22.71 33.41 27.81
C ALA A 49 22.71 33.21 29.34
N ARG A 50 21.83 33.91 30.06
CA ARG A 50 21.59 33.75 31.51
C ARG A 50 20.17 34.14 31.91
N ARG A 51 19.26 33.17 31.96
CA ARG A 51 18.72 32.54 33.19
C ARG A 51 17.42 31.80 32.85
N VAL A 52 17.42 30.52 33.24
CA VAL A 52 16.23 29.71 33.42
C VAL A 52 15.47 30.26 34.64
N SER A 53 14.14 30.17 34.57
CA SER A 53 13.12 30.51 35.58
C SER A 53 12.83 32.01 35.89
N ASN A 54 11.56 32.37 35.63
CA ASN A 54 10.77 33.48 36.22
C ASN A 54 10.58 34.82 35.49
N PHE A 55 11.10 35.06 34.29
CA PHE A 55 10.68 36.24 33.50
C PHE A 55 10.37 35.88 32.04
N MET A 56 9.08 35.87 31.66
CA MET A 56 8.65 35.84 30.27
C MET A 56 8.97 37.19 29.62
N THR A 57 10.12 37.29 28.96
CA THR A 57 10.48 38.51 28.21
C THR A 57 9.44 38.80 27.12
N HIS A 58 9.24 40.08 26.78
CA HIS A 58 8.32 40.46 25.70
C HIS A 58 8.67 39.78 24.37
N GLY A 59 9.98 39.66 24.04
CA GLY A 59 10.43 38.93 22.86
C GLY A 59 10.08 37.43 22.87
N TYR A 60 10.05 36.78 24.04
CA TYR A 60 9.54 35.42 24.16
C TYR A 60 8.02 35.36 23.95
N ARG A 61 7.26 36.26 24.58
CA ARG A 61 5.79 36.35 24.43
C ARG A 61 5.38 36.58 22.97
N THR A 62 6.03 37.48 22.25
CA THR A 62 5.76 37.75 20.83
C THR A 62 6.06 36.55 19.93
N ARG A 63 7.18 35.85 20.15
CA ARG A 63 7.49 34.61 19.40
C ARG A 63 6.42 33.56 19.64
N ARG A 64 5.98 33.42 20.90
CA ARG A 64 4.94 32.46 21.27
C ARG A 64 3.60 32.80 20.61
N LEU A 65 3.20 34.08 20.62
CA LEU A 65 1.99 34.55 19.92
C LEU A 65 2.06 34.31 18.41
N ALA A 66 3.19 34.57 17.76
CA ALA A 66 3.35 34.30 16.32
C ALA A 66 3.18 32.80 16.00
N VAL A 67 3.75 31.92 16.84
CA VAL A 67 3.58 30.46 16.72
C VAL A 67 2.11 30.07 16.94
N ASP A 68 1.48 30.57 18.01
CA ASP A 68 0.10 30.24 18.36
C ASP A 68 -0.88 30.69 17.25
N TYR A 69 -0.63 31.82 16.59
CA TYR A 69 -1.45 32.32 15.46
C TYR A 69 -1.02 31.79 14.09
N SER A 70 -0.05 30.87 14.03
CA SER A 70 0.48 30.30 12.77
C SER A 70 1.01 31.36 11.79
N VAL A 71 1.59 32.43 12.32
CA VAL A 71 2.29 33.44 11.51
C VAL A 71 3.75 32.98 11.36
N PRO A 72 4.29 32.88 10.14
CA PRO A 72 5.69 32.53 9.91
C PRO A 72 6.63 33.37 10.77
N LEU A 73 7.59 32.72 11.43
CA LEU A 73 8.48 33.34 12.39
C LEU A 73 9.94 33.05 12.04
N VAL A 74 10.76 34.10 11.94
CA VAL A 74 12.22 34.00 11.80
C VAL A 74 12.88 34.52 13.07
N THR A 75 13.57 33.63 13.79
CA THR A 75 14.30 33.97 15.02
C THR A 75 15.83 33.99 14.84
N ASP A 76 16.31 33.42 13.74
CA ASP A 76 17.74 33.32 13.45
C ASP A 76 18.20 34.46 12.54
N VAL A 77 19.30 35.12 12.92
CA VAL A 77 19.84 36.28 12.23
C VAL A 77 20.35 35.92 10.82
N LYS A 78 20.90 34.72 10.62
CA LYS A 78 21.38 34.29 9.30
C LYS A 78 20.20 34.03 8.37
N CYS A 79 19.16 33.35 8.86
CA CYS A 79 17.93 33.11 8.10
C CYS A 79 17.24 34.42 7.70
N ALA A 80 17.17 35.40 8.60
CA ALA A 80 16.62 36.72 8.28
C ALA A 80 17.44 37.43 7.18
N LYS A 81 18.78 37.37 7.25
CA LYS A 81 19.65 37.91 6.20
C LYS A 81 19.45 37.23 4.85
N LEU A 82 19.36 35.89 4.83
CA LEU A 82 19.11 35.12 3.62
C LEU A 82 17.75 35.47 3.00
N LEU A 83 16.71 35.64 3.82
CA LEU A 83 15.40 36.05 3.35
C LEU A 83 15.44 37.45 2.69
N VAL A 84 16.07 38.43 3.33
CA VAL A 84 16.22 39.78 2.79
C VAL A 84 16.99 39.77 1.47
N GLU A 85 18.09 39.00 1.40
CA GLU A 85 18.88 38.86 0.18
C GLU A 85 18.09 38.14 -0.93
N ALA A 86 17.32 37.11 -0.61
CA ALA A 86 16.44 36.43 -1.56
C ALA A 86 15.36 37.38 -2.10
N MET A 87 14.73 38.19 -1.24
CA MET A 87 13.75 39.21 -1.66
C MET A 87 14.37 40.25 -2.59
N ARG A 88 15.64 40.64 -2.34
CA ARG A 88 16.42 41.54 -3.20
C ARG A 88 16.66 40.92 -4.57
N ILE A 89 17.12 39.67 -4.61
CA ILE A 89 17.40 38.93 -5.85
C ILE A 89 16.11 38.73 -6.68
N LEU A 90 15.01 38.39 -6.03
CA LEU A 90 13.72 38.14 -6.68
C LEU A 90 12.99 39.42 -7.12
N GLY A 91 13.49 40.60 -6.71
CA GLY A 91 12.90 41.88 -7.09
C GLY A 91 11.43 42.03 -6.68
N GLY A 92 11.04 41.47 -5.53
CA GLY A 92 9.66 41.48 -5.03
C GLY A 92 8.68 40.57 -5.79
N ARG A 93 9.17 39.67 -6.67
CA ARG A 93 8.33 38.65 -7.32
C ARG A 93 8.19 37.44 -6.41
N ALA A 94 6.95 36.96 -6.26
CA ALA A 94 6.70 35.71 -5.55
C ALA A 94 7.35 34.53 -6.30
N PRO A 95 8.03 33.60 -5.60
CA PRO A 95 8.54 32.39 -6.24
C PRO A 95 7.39 31.57 -6.80
N ARG A 96 7.56 30.99 -7.99
CA ARG A 96 6.58 30.08 -8.59
C ARG A 96 6.57 28.77 -7.79
N MET A 97 5.63 28.64 -6.86
CA MET A 97 5.37 27.39 -6.13
C MET A 97 4.63 26.41 -7.05
N LYS A 98 5.14 25.17 -7.16
CA LYS A 98 4.44 24.09 -7.84
C LYS A 98 3.38 23.53 -6.88
N THR A 99 2.11 23.62 -7.26
CA THR A 99 0.96 23.24 -6.41
C THR A 99 0.83 21.74 -6.11
N HIS A 100 1.68 20.90 -6.72
CA HIS A 100 1.76 19.44 -6.48
C HIS A 100 2.96 19.05 -5.61
N THR A 101 3.68 20.01 -5.06
CA THR A 101 4.85 19.79 -4.21
C THR A 101 4.42 20.01 -2.76
N ASP A 102 4.25 18.93 -2.02
CA ASP A 102 3.86 18.86 -0.61
C ASP A 102 4.98 19.33 0.34
N CYS A 103 6.25 19.11 -0.04
CA CYS A 103 7.42 19.69 0.63
C CYS A 103 8.48 20.13 -0.38
N MET A 104 9.15 21.25 -0.10
CA MET A 104 10.35 21.66 -0.82
C MET A 104 11.53 21.62 0.15
N SER A 105 12.38 20.62 -0.01
CA SER A 105 13.65 20.53 0.71
C SER A 105 14.76 21.12 -0.16
N SER A 106 15.78 21.71 0.47
CA SER A 106 17.03 22.02 -0.23
C SER A 106 17.83 20.76 -0.60
N ARG A 107 17.42 19.60 -0.08
CA ARG A 107 18.04 18.31 -0.32
C ARG A 107 17.53 17.69 -1.62
N ARG A 108 18.42 17.06 -2.38
CA ARG A 108 18.11 16.36 -3.63
C ARG A 108 17.54 14.98 -3.32
N MET A 109 16.22 14.93 -3.28
CA MET A 109 15.44 13.69 -3.20
C MET A 109 15.22 13.12 -4.60
N ILE A 110 15.45 11.82 -4.78
CA ILE A 110 15.10 11.13 -6.03
C ILE A 110 14.25 9.89 -5.75
N LYS A 111 13.42 9.53 -6.73
CA LYS A 111 12.59 8.33 -6.71
C LYS A 111 13.23 7.24 -7.57
N LEU A 112 13.44 6.09 -6.98
CA LEU A 112 14.07 4.90 -7.55
C LEU A 112 13.08 3.73 -7.53
N PRO A 113 13.28 2.67 -8.34
CA PRO A 113 12.48 1.46 -8.23
C PRO A 113 12.69 0.77 -6.88
N GLY A 114 11.78 -0.15 -6.53
CA GLY A 114 11.98 -1.05 -5.40
C GLY A 114 13.09 -2.05 -5.67
N PHE A 115 14.22 -1.94 -4.97
CA PHE A 115 15.41 -2.76 -5.21
C PHE A 115 15.22 -4.22 -4.78
N ILE A 116 16.02 -5.11 -5.37
CA ILE A 116 15.92 -6.55 -5.20
C ILE A 116 17.26 -7.10 -4.74
N ASP A 117 17.27 -7.76 -3.59
CA ASP A 117 18.43 -8.48 -3.11
C ASP A 117 18.27 -9.99 -3.35
N VAL A 118 19.13 -10.54 -4.19
CA VAL A 118 19.05 -11.93 -4.64
C VAL A 118 19.80 -12.92 -3.74
N HIS A 119 20.45 -12.45 -2.66
CA HIS A 119 21.25 -13.30 -1.77
C HIS A 119 21.13 -12.88 -0.31
N VAL A 120 20.16 -13.47 0.39
CA VAL A 120 19.87 -13.13 1.80
C VAL A 120 19.74 -14.39 2.65
N HIS A 121 20.39 -14.43 3.82
CA HIS A 121 20.22 -15.49 4.81
C HIS A 121 19.29 -15.05 5.94
N THR A 122 18.03 -15.47 5.88
CA THR A 122 16.98 -15.09 6.86
C THR A 122 17.10 -15.82 8.20
N ARG A 123 17.86 -16.94 8.24
CA ARG A 123 18.10 -17.80 9.42
C ARG A 123 16.85 -18.49 9.99
N ASP A 124 15.72 -18.38 9.32
CA ASP A 124 14.42 -18.94 9.73
C ASP A 124 13.95 -19.96 8.68
N PRO A 125 13.74 -21.23 9.05
CA PRO A 125 13.71 -21.79 10.40
C PRO A 125 15.07 -22.04 11.07
N GLY A 126 15.09 -21.98 12.40
CA GLY A 126 16.05 -22.68 13.25
C GLY A 126 17.08 -21.83 13.98
N ALA A 127 17.35 -20.62 13.52
CA ALA A 127 18.33 -19.73 14.14
C ALA A 127 17.77 -18.30 14.30
N ASN A 128 16.52 -18.22 14.74
CA ASN A 128 15.71 -16.99 14.85
C ASN A 128 16.30 -15.92 15.79
N HIS A 129 17.25 -16.31 16.65
CA HIS A 129 18.02 -15.39 17.49
C HIS A 129 19.05 -14.59 16.70
N LYS A 130 19.53 -15.11 15.57
CA LYS A 130 20.45 -14.40 14.66
C LYS A 130 19.69 -13.45 13.74
N GLU A 131 18.56 -13.92 13.21
CA GLU A 131 17.62 -13.18 12.37
C GLU A 131 16.35 -14.02 12.16
N ASP A 132 15.20 -13.41 11.89
CA ASP A 132 14.04 -14.11 11.33
C ASP A 132 13.47 -13.36 10.11
N PHE A 133 12.45 -13.90 9.44
CA PHE A 133 11.87 -13.21 8.28
C PHE A 133 11.37 -11.79 8.62
N ALA A 134 10.85 -11.55 9.83
CA ALA A 134 10.27 -10.27 10.20
C ALA A 134 11.32 -9.19 10.44
N SER A 135 12.44 -9.51 11.10
CA SER A 135 13.55 -8.58 11.30
C SER A 135 14.41 -8.45 10.04
N CYS A 136 14.64 -9.55 9.32
CA CYS A 136 15.37 -9.54 8.05
C CYS A 136 14.71 -8.64 7.01
N THR A 137 13.40 -8.77 6.82
CA THR A 137 12.68 -7.94 5.84
C THR A 137 12.42 -6.51 6.32
N ALA A 138 12.43 -6.26 7.64
CA ALA A 138 12.49 -4.90 8.16
C ALA A 138 13.83 -4.22 7.80
N ALA A 139 14.95 -4.94 7.98
CA ALA A 139 16.27 -4.50 7.57
C ALA A 139 16.37 -4.29 6.04
N ALA A 140 15.73 -5.16 5.25
CA ALA A 140 15.62 -4.99 3.80
C ALA A 140 14.91 -3.68 3.42
N LEU A 141 13.72 -3.43 3.99
CA LEU A 141 12.97 -2.19 3.73
C LEU A 141 13.75 -0.93 4.13
N ALA A 142 14.42 -0.94 5.28
CA ALA A 142 15.27 0.16 5.70
C ALA A 142 16.48 0.38 4.76
N GLY A 143 16.96 -0.68 4.12
CA GLY A 143 17.97 -0.64 3.07
C GLY A 143 17.46 -0.27 1.67
N GLY A 144 16.17 0.05 1.53
CA GLY A 144 15.55 0.35 0.23
C GLY A 144 15.25 -0.90 -0.62
N ILE A 145 15.29 -2.08 -0.03
CA ILE A 145 15.02 -3.35 -0.71
C ILE A 145 13.56 -3.72 -0.49
N THR A 146 12.84 -3.96 -1.58
CA THR A 146 11.41 -4.31 -1.58
C THR A 146 11.17 -5.78 -1.89
N MET A 147 12.23 -6.52 -2.24
CA MET A 147 12.16 -7.95 -2.48
C MET A 147 13.47 -8.67 -2.12
N ILE A 148 13.37 -9.83 -1.47
CA ILE A 148 14.53 -10.67 -1.14
C ILE A 148 14.42 -12.08 -1.72
N LEU A 149 15.55 -12.70 -2.06
CA LEU A 149 15.64 -14.14 -2.32
C LEU A 149 16.40 -14.82 -1.18
N ALA A 150 15.68 -15.65 -0.41
CA ALA A 150 16.19 -16.26 0.81
C ALA A 150 16.95 -17.57 0.54
N MET A 151 18.18 -17.65 1.04
CA MET A 151 19.07 -18.81 0.87
C MET A 151 18.67 -20.02 1.73
N PRO A 152 18.95 -21.26 1.27
CA PRO A 152 18.34 -22.46 1.83
C PRO A 152 19.10 -23.10 3.01
N ASN A 153 20.24 -22.54 3.43
CA ASN A 153 21.08 -23.05 4.52
C ASN A 153 20.54 -22.64 5.91
N THR A 154 19.25 -22.88 6.13
CA THR A 154 18.54 -22.78 7.40
C THR A 154 18.72 -24.06 8.24
N ASN A 155 18.04 -24.17 9.37
CA ASN A 155 18.01 -25.38 10.18
C ASN A 155 16.56 -25.79 10.55
N PRO A 156 15.95 -26.79 9.89
CA PRO A 156 16.53 -27.63 8.84
C PRO A 156 16.82 -26.84 7.56
N ALA A 157 17.78 -27.32 6.77
CA ALA A 157 18.09 -26.75 5.47
C ALA A 157 16.94 -27.03 4.47
N VAL A 158 16.65 -26.08 3.59
CA VAL A 158 15.58 -26.20 2.59
C VAL A 158 16.08 -27.04 1.41
N VAL A 159 15.80 -28.33 1.43
CA VAL A 159 16.33 -29.30 0.44
C VAL A 159 15.27 -30.21 -0.18
N ASP A 160 14.06 -30.19 0.35
CA ASP A 160 12.94 -31.05 -0.07
C ASP A 160 11.61 -30.31 0.10
N HIS A 161 10.50 -30.94 -0.31
CA HIS A 161 9.16 -30.34 -0.23
C HIS A 161 8.76 -29.97 1.21
N GLN A 162 9.14 -30.78 2.20
CA GLN A 162 8.75 -30.58 3.59
C GLN A 162 9.46 -29.36 4.20
N THR A 163 10.78 -29.29 4.03
CA THR A 163 11.62 -28.18 4.49
C THR A 163 11.31 -26.90 3.72
N PHE A 164 10.97 -27.00 2.43
CA PHE A 164 10.50 -25.88 1.63
C PHE A 164 9.15 -25.34 2.12
N ALA A 165 8.19 -26.22 2.40
CA ALA A 165 6.89 -25.83 2.96
C ALA A 165 7.05 -25.15 4.34
N LEU A 166 7.93 -25.67 5.20
CA LEU A 166 8.22 -25.07 6.50
C LEU A 166 8.82 -23.67 6.36
N ALA A 167 9.84 -23.48 5.52
CA ALA A 167 10.44 -22.17 5.29
C ALA A 167 9.41 -21.19 4.68
N LYS A 168 8.53 -21.69 3.81
CA LYS A 168 7.44 -20.91 3.24
C LYS A 168 6.42 -20.47 4.28
N GLU A 169 6.02 -21.33 5.20
CA GLU A 169 5.14 -20.98 6.31
C GLU A 169 5.74 -19.86 7.17
N ARG A 170 7.04 -19.96 7.49
CA ARG A 170 7.77 -18.91 8.23
C ARG A 170 7.80 -17.59 7.48
N ALA A 171 8.06 -17.64 6.17
CA ALA A 171 8.06 -16.45 5.32
C ALA A 171 6.67 -15.80 5.23
N ILE A 172 5.61 -16.59 5.05
CA ILE A 172 4.22 -16.09 5.00
C ILE A 172 3.86 -15.38 6.31
N ALA A 173 4.26 -15.91 7.46
CA ALA A 173 3.97 -15.31 8.76
C ALA A 173 4.84 -14.07 9.05
N GLY A 174 6.09 -14.06 8.59
CA GLY A 174 7.10 -13.10 9.03
C GLY A 174 7.41 -11.98 8.04
N ALA A 175 7.36 -12.22 6.73
CA ALA A 175 7.93 -11.31 5.75
C ALA A 175 7.16 -9.98 5.66
N ARG A 176 7.89 -8.87 5.61
CA ARG A 176 7.38 -7.50 5.47
C ARG A 176 7.55 -6.95 4.05
N CYS A 177 8.53 -7.46 3.31
CA CYS A 177 8.70 -7.21 1.88
C CYS A 177 8.48 -8.51 1.09
N ASP A 178 8.28 -8.41 -0.22
CA ASP A 178 8.02 -9.60 -1.05
C ASP A 178 9.27 -10.49 -1.12
N TYR A 179 9.09 -11.78 -1.43
CA TYR A 179 10.19 -12.74 -1.36
C TYR A 179 10.04 -13.92 -2.31
N ALA A 180 11.12 -14.66 -2.52
CA ALA A 180 11.10 -16.05 -2.95
C ALA A 180 12.19 -16.86 -2.22
N LEU A 181 12.03 -18.18 -2.19
CA LEU A 181 12.92 -19.09 -1.44
C LEU A 181 13.77 -19.91 -2.41
N PHE A 182 15.06 -20.01 -2.16
CA PHE A 182 15.90 -21.00 -2.82
C PHE A 182 15.63 -22.40 -2.29
N VAL A 183 15.92 -23.40 -3.11
CA VAL A 183 16.14 -24.78 -2.65
C VAL A 183 17.63 -25.08 -2.72
N GLY A 184 18.16 -25.80 -1.74
CA GLY A 184 19.55 -26.19 -1.63
C GLY A 184 19.81 -27.54 -2.28
N ALA A 185 20.91 -27.66 -3.01
CA ALA A 185 21.38 -28.94 -3.51
C ALA A 185 22.06 -29.73 -2.37
N SER A 186 21.63 -30.97 -2.15
CA SER A 186 22.26 -31.95 -1.25
C SER A 186 22.91 -33.08 -2.05
N ALA A 187 23.54 -34.04 -1.37
CA ALA A 187 24.20 -35.18 -1.99
C ALA A 187 23.23 -36.10 -2.77
N ASP A 188 21.95 -36.08 -2.44
CA ASP A 188 20.95 -37.08 -2.82
C ASP A 188 19.63 -36.52 -3.35
N ASN A 189 19.37 -35.22 -3.23
CA ASN A 189 18.08 -34.63 -3.63
C ASN A 189 17.95 -34.25 -5.11
N TYR A 190 18.93 -34.57 -5.97
CA TYR A 190 18.91 -34.23 -7.41
C TYR A 190 17.69 -34.82 -8.16
N ILE A 191 17.03 -35.84 -7.62
CA ILE A 191 15.82 -36.44 -8.19
C ILE A 191 14.56 -35.62 -7.84
N ILE A 192 14.51 -35.03 -6.65
CA ILE A 192 13.30 -34.36 -6.12
C ILE A 192 13.31 -32.85 -6.37
N THR A 193 14.49 -32.21 -6.42
CA THR A 193 14.59 -30.76 -6.63
C THR A 193 13.94 -30.25 -7.92
N PRO A 194 13.90 -30.99 -9.04
CA PRO A 194 13.20 -30.54 -10.26
C PRO A 194 11.70 -30.29 -10.05
N GLU A 195 11.04 -31.01 -9.14
CA GLU A 195 9.62 -30.83 -8.82
C GLU A 195 9.37 -29.51 -8.06
N ILE A 196 10.33 -29.07 -7.26
CA ILE A 196 10.27 -27.84 -6.45
C ILE A 196 10.61 -26.62 -7.32
N ALA A 197 11.31 -26.81 -8.45
CA ALA A 197 11.83 -25.73 -9.28
C ALA A 197 10.82 -24.63 -9.69
N PRO A 198 9.54 -24.93 -10.01
CA PRO A 198 8.54 -23.89 -10.28
C PRO A 198 8.20 -22.99 -9.08
N LEU A 199 8.40 -23.48 -7.86
CA LEU A 199 8.07 -22.79 -6.62
C LEU A 199 9.26 -21.98 -6.08
N ALA A 200 10.49 -22.33 -6.48
CA ALA A 200 11.71 -21.76 -5.93
C ALA A 200 12.21 -20.51 -6.68
N ALA A 201 13.01 -19.69 -6.00
CA ALA A 201 13.83 -18.65 -6.61
C ALA A 201 14.82 -19.25 -7.62
N GLY A 202 15.44 -20.36 -7.24
CA GLY A 202 16.41 -21.14 -8.00
C GLY A 202 16.95 -22.30 -7.16
N LEU A 203 17.89 -23.06 -7.72
CA LEU A 203 18.68 -24.05 -6.97
C LEU A 203 20.00 -23.40 -6.53
N LYS A 204 20.38 -23.54 -5.26
CA LYS A 204 21.67 -23.08 -4.72
C LYS A 204 22.59 -24.27 -4.46
N MET A 205 23.76 -24.28 -5.09
CA MET A 205 24.82 -25.26 -4.83
C MET A 205 25.97 -24.62 -4.04
N TYR A 206 26.42 -25.31 -3.00
CA TYR A 206 27.58 -24.90 -2.18
C TYR A 206 28.79 -25.76 -2.53
N LEU A 207 29.72 -25.22 -3.32
CA LEU A 207 30.83 -25.98 -3.92
C LEU A 207 32.16 -25.81 -3.17
N ASN A 208 32.24 -24.83 -2.27
CA ASN A 208 33.38 -24.58 -1.41
C ASN A 208 32.98 -24.69 0.06
N GLU A 209 33.98 -24.64 0.94
CA GLU A 209 33.78 -24.72 2.37
C GLU A 209 33.14 -23.44 2.92
N THR A 210 31.99 -23.60 3.55
CA THR A 210 31.28 -22.51 4.23
C THR A 210 30.45 -23.05 5.39
N PHE A 211 29.81 -22.16 6.14
CA PHE A 211 28.98 -22.49 7.29
C PHE A 211 27.61 -23.02 6.83
N THR A 212 27.61 -24.23 6.28
CA THR A 212 26.45 -24.93 5.73
C THR A 212 26.59 -26.44 5.90
N THR A 213 25.46 -27.14 5.99
CA THR A 213 25.39 -28.61 5.94
C THR A 213 25.30 -29.14 4.50
N LEU A 214 25.25 -28.25 3.50
CA LEU A 214 24.95 -28.57 2.10
C LEU A 214 26.17 -28.61 1.17
N ARG A 215 27.39 -28.74 1.71
CA ARG A 215 28.61 -28.75 0.89
C ARG A 215 28.61 -29.96 -0.05
N LEU A 216 28.78 -29.72 -1.35
CA LEU A 216 28.93 -30.75 -2.36
C LEU A 216 30.40 -30.90 -2.74
N ILE A 217 31.01 -32.02 -2.40
CA ILE A 217 32.44 -32.29 -2.68
C ILE A 217 32.66 -33.15 -3.93
N ASP A 218 31.63 -33.85 -4.39
CA ASP A 218 31.74 -34.82 -5.48
C ASP A 218 31.21 -34.21 -6.79
N LEU A 219 32.09 -34.10 -7.79
CA LEU A 219 31.77 -33.61 -9.13
C LEU A 219 30.66 -34.44 -9.81
N THR A 220 30.56 -35.73 -9.52
CA THR A 220 29.49 -36.58 -10.07
C THR A 220 28.12 -36.13 -9.56
N ILE A 221 28.02 -35.65 -8.32
CA ILE A 221 26.81 -35.07 -7.77
C ILE A 221 26.52 -33.71 -8.40
N TRP A 222 27.55 -32.90 -8.68
CA TRP A 222 27.37 -31.65 -9.40
C TRP A 222 26.77 -31.90 -10.79
N ILE A 223 27.32 -32.87 -11.53
CA ILE A 223 26.82 -33.29 -12.84
C ILE A 223 25.35 -33.74 -12.75
N LYS A 224 24.97 -34.53 -11.74
CA LYS A 224 23.58 -34.98 -11.55
C LYS A 224 22.61 -33.83 -11.37
N HIS A 225 22.93 -32.85 -10.50
CA HIS A 225 22.15 -31.62 -10.36
C HIS A 225 22.12 -30.79 -11.66
N PHE A 226 23.24 -30.77 -12.39
CA PHE A 226 23.33 -30.08 -13.67
C PHE A 226 22.41 -30.70 -14.74
N GLN A 227 22.23 -32.01 -14.70
CA GLN A 227 21.37 -32.76 -15.61
C GLN A 227 19.89 -32.72 -15.21
N SER A 228 19.59 -32.80 -13.91
CA SER A 228 18.21 -32.92 -13.43
C SER A 228 17.50 -31.57 -13.27
N TRP A 229 18.20 -30.52 -12.83
CA TRP A 229 17.58 -29.22 -12.60
C TRP A 229 17.12 -28.57 -13.92
N PRO A 230 15.83 -28.16 -14.06
CA PRO A 230 15.34 -27.65 -15.33
C PRO A 230 16.05 -26.36 -15.76
N LYS A 231 16.59 -26.34 -16.99
CA LYS A 231 17.39 -25.22 -17.54
C LYS A 231 16.70 -23.85 -17.52
N LYS A 232 15.37 -23.82 -17.50
CA LYS A 232 14.58 -22.57 -17.46
C LYS A 232 14.61 -21.86 -16.10
N TYR A 233 15.01 -22.55 -15.03
CA TYR A 233 15.09 -21.99 -13.69
C TYR A 233 16.53 -21.69 -13.28
N PRO A 234 16.78 -20.60 -12.53
CA PRO A 234 18.13 -20.21 -12.13
C PRO A 234 18.87 -21.30 -11.36
N LEU A 235 20.18 -21.42 -11.61
CA LEU A 235 21.11 -22.21 -10.81
C LEU A 235 22.23 -21.29 -10.31
N CYS A 236 22.27 -21.12 -9.00
CA CYS A 236 23.22 -20.29 -8.31
C CYS A 236 24.29 -21.15 -7.64
N VAL A 237 25.55 -20.75 -7.76
CA VAL A 237 26.68 -21.51 -7.23
C VAL A 237 27.54 -20.62 -6.33
N HIS A 238 27.79 -21.07 -5.10
CA HIS A 238 28.89 -20.57 -4.29
C HIS A 238 30.16 -21.27 -4.79
N ALA A 239 30.98 -20.55 -5.55
CA ALA A 239 32.21 -21.03 -6.15
C ALA A 239 33.34 -20.02 -5.92
N GLU A 240 34.46 -20.48 -5.36
CA GLU A 240 35.64 -19.66 -5.08
C GLU A 240 36.87 -20.17 -5.83
N GLY A 241 37.69 -19.24 -6.34
CA GLY A 241 38.95 -19.50 -7.03
C GLY A 241 38.83 -20.53 -8.17
N GLN A 242 39.57 -21.63 -8.09
CA GLN A 242 39.58 -22.69 -9.11
C GLN A 242 38.20 -23.34 -9.31
N THR A 243 37.34 -23.34 -8.29
CA THR A 243 35.97 -23.88 -8.41
C THR A 243 35.14 -23.06 -9.41
N THR A 244 35.40 -21.75 -9.53
CA THR A 244 34.77 -20.88 -10.53
C THR A 244 35.09 -21.33 -11.95
N ALA A 245 36.35 -21.70 -12.22
CA ALA A 245 36.76 -22.23 -13.52
C ALA A 245 36.12 -23.60 -13.79
N ALA A 246 36.10 -24.49 -12.79
CA ALA A 246 35.52 -25.82 -12.92
C ALA A 246 34.02 -25.77 -13.22
N ILE A 247 33.26 -24.90 -12.54
CA ILE A 247 31.82 -24.78 -12.74
C ILE A 247 31.46 -24.10 -14.06
N LEU A 248 32.29 -23.16 -14.53
CA LEU A 248 32.17 -22.56 -15.86
C LEU A 248 32.36 -23.61 -16.98
N LEU A 249 33.38 -24.47 -16.84
CA LEU A 249 33.60 -25.58 -17.77
C LEU A 249 32.38 -26.52 -17.78
N LEU A 250 31.87 -26.88 -16.61
CA LEU A 250 30.71 -27.75 -16.50
C LEU A 250 29.45 -27.12 -17.12
N ALA A 251 29.21 -25.82 -16.89
CA ALA A 251 28.10 -25.08 -17.49
C ALA A 251 28.17 -25.06 -19.01
N ASN A 252 29.38 -24.90 -19.57
CA ASN A 252 29.62 -24.97 -21.00
C ASN A 252 29.36 -26.38 -21.57
N LEU A 253 29.90 -27.43 -20.92
CA LEU A 253 29.69 -28.82 -21.33
C LEU A 253 28.21 -29.24 -21.34
N HIS A 254 27.42 -28.70 -20.42
CA HIS A 254 25.98 -28.96 -20.33
C HIS A 254 25.12 -27.94 -21.09
N ASN A 255 25.73 -26.96 -21.75
CA ASN A 255 25.08 -25.83 -22.42
C ASN A 255 23.92 -25.26 -21.58
N ARG A 256 24.25 -24.75 -20.38
CA ARG A 256 23.25 -24.24 -19.45
C ARG A 256 23.69 -22.93 -18.77
N PRO A 257 22.73 -22.03 -18.48
CA PRO A 257 23.02 -20.83 -17.72
C PRO A 257 23.37 -21.16 -16.26
N ILE A 258 24.32 -20.40 -15.70
CA ILE A 258 24.62 -20.38 -14.27
C ILE A 258 24.79 -18.95 -13.74
N HIS A 259 24.56 -18.78 -12.45
CA HIS A 259 24.82 -17.54 -11.72
C HIS A 259 25.87 -17.77 -10.63
N ILE A 260 26.98 -17.06 -10.67
CA ILE A 260 28.08 -17.19 -9.71
C ILE A 260 27.88 -16.19 -8.58
N CYS A 261 27.69 -16.72 -7.37
CA CYS A 261 27.45 -15.91 -6.18
C CYS A 261 28.72 -15.17 -5.73
N HIS A 262 28.52 -14.00 -5.12
CA HIS A 262 29.49 -13.21 -4.33
C HIS A 262 30.94 -13.28 -4.86
N VAL A 263 31.17 -12.92 -6.12
CA VAL A 263 32.52 -12.86 -6.71
C VAL A 263 33.36 -11.86 -5.93
N ALA A 264 34.56 -12.28 -5.53
CA ALA A 264 35.37 -11.51 -4.59
C ALA A 264 36.79 -11.24 -5.11
N ARG A 265 37.33 -12.08 -5.97
CA ARG A 265 38.75 -12.04 -6.38
C ARG A 265 38.94 -11.57 -7.81
N LYS A 266 40.12 -11.00 -8.08
CA LYS A 266 40.56 -10.61 -9.42
C LYS A 266 40.51 -11.79 -10.40
N GLU A 267 41.00 -12.95 -9.99
CA GLU A 267 41.02 -14.15 -10.83
C GLU A 267 39.61 -14.62 -11.24
N GLU A 268 38.64 -14.48 -10.33
CA GLU A 268 37.25 -14.89 -10.53
C GLU A 268 36.54 -13.95 -11.50
N ILE A 269 36.66 -12.63 -11.30
CA ILE A 269 35.99 -11.67 -12.19
C ILE A 269 36.60 -11.68 -13.60
N GLN A 270 37.91 -11.86 -13.72
CA GLN A 270 38.59 -11.93 -15.01
C GLN A 270 38.19 -13.17 -15.83
N ILE A 271 38.11 -14.35 -15.19
CA ILE A 271 37.66 -15.55 -15.91
C ILE A 271 36.17 -15.47 -16.29
N ILE A 272 35.33 -14.84 -15.46
CA ILE A 272 33.92 -14.60 -15.78
C ILE A 272 33.79 -13.63 -16.96
N ALA A 273 34.55 -12.53 -16.96
CA ALA A 273 34.57 -11.58 -18.08
C ALA A 273 34.99 -12.29 -19.39
N ALA A 274 36.07 -13.07 -19.36
CA ALA A 274 36.52 -13.84 -20.52
C ALA A 274 35.50 -14.90 -20.98
N ALA A 275 34.76 -15.51 -20.04
CA ALA A 275 33.68 -16.45 -20.37
C ALA A 275 32.51 -15.74 -21.06
N LYS A 276 32.12 -14.55 -20.59
CA LYS A 276 31.08 -13.72 -21.22
C LYS A 276 31.47 -13.27 -22.62
N GLU A 277 32.72 -12.83 -22.82
CA GLU A 277 33.25 -12.46 -24.14
C GLU A 277 33.18 -13.62 -25.14
N LYS A 278 33.36 -14.86 -24.66
CA LYS A 278 33.21 -16.08 -25.47
C LYS A 278 31.76 -16.54 -25.64
N GLY A 279 30.78 -15.79 -25.14
CA GLY A 279 29.36 -16.07 -25.27
C GLY A 279 28.82 -17.16 -24.34
N LEU A 280 29.56 -17.54 -23.28
CA LEU A 280 29.03 -18.46 -22.28
C LEU A 280 27.89 -17.77 -21.51
N ALA A 281 26.81 -18.51 -21.26
CA ALA A 281 25.66 -18.04 -20.49
C ALA A 281 25.98 -18.00 -18.98
N VAL A 282 26.88 -17.11 -18.56
CA VAL A 282 27.22 -16.90 -17.15
C VAL A 282 26.80 -15.51 -16.71
N THR A 283 26.26 -15.43 -15.49
CA THR A 283 26.08 -14.17 -14.76
C THR A 283 26.74 -14.26 -13.40
N CYS A 284 26.97 -13.13 -12.74
CA CYS A 284 27.52 -13.08 -11.40
C CYS A 284 27.00 -11.90 -10.57
N GLU A 285 27.14 -12.02 -9.26
CA GLU A 285 26.88 -10.95 -8.30
C GLU A 285 28.14 -10.63 -7.48
N VAL A 286 28.22 -9.40 -6.98
CA VAL A 286 29.28 -8.96 -6.07
C VAL A 286 28.66 -8.33 -4.82
N CYS A 287 29.26 -8.62 -3.66
CA CYS A 287 28.81 -8.10 -2.38
C CYS A 287 29.44 -6.75 -2.01
N PRO A 288 28.73 -5.88 -1.28
CA PRO A 288 29.28 -4.58 -0.88
C PRO A 288 30.56 -4.70 -0.08
N HIS A 289 30.69 -5.71 0.77
CA HIS A 289 31.89 -5.88 1.57
C HIS A 289 33.13 -6.22 0.72
N HIS A 290 33.00 -6.80 -0.47
CA HIS A 290 34.15 -6.99 -1.37
C HIS A 290 34.47 -5.74 -2.21
N LEU A 291 33.51 -4.82 -2.38
CA LEU A 291 33.73 -3.53 -3.06
C LEU A 291 34.27 -2.45 -2.13
N PHE A 292 33.89 -2.49 -0.86
CA PHE A 292 34.14 -1.39 0.10
C PHE A 292 35.06 -1.77 1.26
N LEU A 293 35.32 -3.06 1.49
CA LEU A 293 36.29 -3.53 2.49
C LEU A 293 37.36 -4.42 1.87
N CYS A 294 38.55 -4.43 2.46
CA CYS A 294 39.63 -5.35 2.11
C CYS A 294 40.35 -5.85 3.36
N LYS A 295 41.44 -6.63 3.19
CA LYS A 295 42.24 -7.14 4.33
C LYS A 295 42.75 -6.06 5.27
N ASP A 296 42.96 -4.84 4.78
CA ASP A 296 43.43 -3.72 5.61
C ASP A 296 42.41 -3.33 6.68
N ASP A 297 41.12 -3.56 6.43
CA ASP A 297 40.03 -3.27 7.37
C ASP A 297 39.97 -4.24 8.56
N LEU A 298 40.64 -5.40 8.48
CA LEU A 298 40.68 -6.37 9.58
C LEU A 298 41.32 -5.80 10.85
N LYS A 299 42.19 -4.81 10.72
CA LYS A 299 42.77 -4.08 11.86
C LYS A 299 41.69 -3.34 12.67
N ARG A 300 40.66 -2.82 11.99
CA ARG A 300 39.53 -2.09 12.59
C ARG A 300 38.42 -3.03 13.03
N ILE A 301 38.06 -3.98 12.17
CA ILE A 301 36.93 -4.90 12.40
C ILE A 301 37.30 -5.97 13.44
N GLY A 302 38.56 -6.42 13.43
CA GLY A 302 39.08 -7.55 14.18
C GLY A 302 38.96 -8.87 13.41
N GLU A 303 39.97 -9.73 13.53
CA GLU A 303 40.09 -11.00 12.77
C GLU A 303 38.89 -11.96 12.92
N LYS A 304 38.27 -11.99 14.11
CA LYS A 304 37.12 -12.84 14.39
C LYS A 304 35.84 -12.30 13.76
N LYS A 305 35.53 -11.02 14.02
CA LYS A 305 34.37 -10.37 13.42
C LYS A 305 34.50 -10.33 11.90
N GLY A 306 35.72 -10.15 11.37
CA GLY A 306 36.04 -10.13 9.96
C GLY A 306 35.94 -11.47 9.22
N GLN A 307 35.60 -12.58 9.90
CA GLN A 307 35.35 -13.85 9.22
C GLN A 307 34.15 -13.73 8.26
N VAL A 308 34.38 -14.00 6.98
CA VAL A 308 33.38 -14.03 5.90
C VAL A 308 33.83 -15.00 4.81
N ARG A 309 32.90 -15.52 3.99
CA ARG A 309 33.20 -16.40 2.85
C ARG A 309 32.40 -15.94 1.64
N PRO A 310 33.06 -15.51 0.53
CA PRO A 310 34.51 -15.43 0.35
C PRO A 310 35.18 -14.46 1.32
N SER A 311 36.40 -14.77 1.75
CA SER A 311 37.14 -13.95 2.71
C SER A 311 37.45 -12.55 2.16
N LEU A 312 37.64 -11.57 3.04
CA LEU A 312 38.11 -10.25 2.61
C LEU A 312 39.43 -10.38 1.85
N VAL A 313 39.48 -9.73 0.70
CA VAL A 313 40.52 -9.89 -0.32
C VAL A 313 41.55 -8.76 -0.25
N SER A 314 42.58 -8.84 -1.08
CA SER A 314 43.56 -7.76 -1.16
C SER A 314 42.93 -6.49 -1.75
N LYS A 315 43.60 -5.34 -1.59
CA LYS A 315 43.17 -4.09 -2.22
C LYS A 315 43.23 -4.18 -3.76
N GLU A 316 44.13 -4.99 -4.30
CA GLU A 316 44.22 -5.26 -5.74
C GLU A 316 42.99 -6.03 -6.23
N ASP A 317 42.54 -7.04 -5.49
CA ASP A 317 41.31 -7.78 -5.83
C ASP A 317 40.09 -6.87 -5.78
N GLN A 318 39.96 -6.06 -4.72
CA GLN A 318 38.89 -5.08 -4.61
C GLN A 318 38.88 -4.10 -5.80
N GLN A 319 40.06 -3.59 -6.18
CA GLN A 319 40.18 -2.69 -7.33
C GLN A 319 39.80 -3.38 -8.64
N ALA A 320 40.18 -4.65 -8.82
CA ALA A 320 39.81 -5.41 -10.01
C ALA A 320 38.29 -5.59 -10.16
N LEU A 321 37.54 -5.68 -9.06
CA LEU A 321 36.07 -5.69 -9.11
C LEU A 321 35.51 -4.35 -9.61
N TRP A 322 36.06 -3.22 -9.13
CA TRP A 322 35.69 -1.88 -9.62
C TRP A 322 36.05 -1.67 -11.09
N ASP A 323 37.23 -2.12 -11.51
CA ASP A 323 37.70 -1.99 -12.89
C ASP A 323 36.87 -2.85 -13.86
N ASN A 324 36.21 -3.90 -13.37
CA ASN A 324 35.40 -4.83 -14.16
C ASN A 324 33.90 -4.73 -13.82
N LEU A 325 33.42 -3.54 -13.43
CA LEU A 325 32.00 -3.31 -13.13
C LEU A 325 31.05 -3.79 -14.23
N ASP A 326 31.42 -3.67 -15.50
CA ASP A 326 30.62 -4.11 -16.64
C ASP A 326 30.40 -5.63 -16.67
N ALA A 327 31.35 -6.40 -16.13
CA ALA A 327 31.23 -7.85 -16.00
C ALA A 327 30.36 -8.27 -14.82
N ILE A 328 30.05 -7.38 -13.86
CA ILE A 328 29.19 -7.66 -12.71
C ILE A 328 27.72 -7.47 -13.09
N ASP A 329 26.88 -8.49 -12.99
CA ASP A 329 25.46 -8.35 -13.35
C ASP A 329 24.61 -7.85 -12.19
N CYS A 330 24.90 -8.31 -10.97
CA CYS A 330 24.11 -8.02 -9.78
C CYS A 330 24.92 -7.46 -8.62
N PHE A 331 24.31 -6.58 -7.84
CA PHE A 331 24.70 -6.39 -6.44
C PHE A 331 23.76 -7.20 -5.54
N ALA A 332 24.33 -7.93 -4.58
CA ALA A 332 23.59 -8.70 -3.59
C ALA A 332 24.33 -8.62 -2.26
N THR A 333 23.62 -8.59 -1.14
CA THR A 333 24.31 -8.33 0.14
C THR A 333 25.12 -9.50 0.66
N ASP A 334 24.72 -10.72 0.30
CA ASP A 334 25.03 -11.92 1.08
C ASP A 334 24.79 -11.66 2.56
N HIS A 335 23.63 -11.06 2.88
CA HIS A 335 23.28 -10.70 4.25
C HIS A 335 23.25 -11.98 5.09
N ALA A 336 24.29 -12.16 5.88
CA ALA A 336 24.60 -13.36 6.65
C ALA A 336 24.70 -12.99 8.13
N PRO A 337 23.57 -12.68 8.78
CA PRO A 337 23.53 -12.16 10.14
C PRO A 337 23.95 -13.23 11.15
N HIS A 338 24.74 -12.79 12.12
CA HIS A 338 25.25 -13.53 13.26
C HIS A 338 25.36 -12.56 14.42
N THR A 339 25.06 -13.02 15.63
CA THR A 339 25.13 -12.15 16.81
C THR A 339 26.57 -11.76 17.09
N VAL A 340 26.76 -10.62 17.76
CA VAL A 340 28.09 -10.17 18.21
C VAL A 340 28.81 -11.26 19.00
N GLN A 341 28.10 -11.94 19.90
CA GLN A 341 28.63 -13.02 20.73
C GLN A 341 29.25 -14.14 19.86
N GLU A 342 28.50 -14.62 18.86
CA GLU A 342 28.98 -15.66 17.95
C GLU A 342 30.22 -15.20 17.17
N LYS A 343 30.19 -13.96 16.65
CA LYS A 343 31.29 -13.38 15.87
C LYS A 343 32.56 -13.10 16.68
N THR A 344 32.46 -13.08 18.01
CA THR A 344 33.61 -12.93 18.92
C THR A 344 34.08 -14.23 19.55
N SER A 345 33.35 -15.33 19.32
CA SER A 345 33.71 -16.66 19.83
C SER A 345 35.00 -17.21 19.21
N GLU A 346 35.52 -18.32 19.74
CA GLU A 346 36.68 -19.00 19.15
C GLU A 346 36.37 -19.54 17.74
N ASN A 347 35.17 -20.09 17.56
CA ASN A 347 34.68 -20.62 16.29
C ASN A 347 33.72 -19.61 15.61
N ALA A 348 34.23 -18.40 15.37
CA ALA A 348 33.43 -17.32 14.79
C ALA A 348 32.88 -17.70 13.40
N PRO A 349 31.54 -17.72 13.21
CA PRO A 349 30.96 -18.11 11.93
C PRO A 349 31.23 -17.03 10.86
N PRO A 350 31.46 -17.40 9.59
CA PRO A 350 31.61 -16.45 8.51
C PRO A 350 30.28 -15.78 8.15
N GLY A 351 30.33 -14.48 7.85
CA GLY A 351 29.17 -13.73 7.35
C GLY A 351 29.04 -12.35 7.98
N PHE A 352 28.45 -11.42 7.22
CA PHE A 352 28.18 -10.04 7.61
C PHE A 352 26.71 -9.68 7.40
N PRO A 353 26.08 -8.90 8.29
CA PRO A 353 24.82 -8.24 7.97
C PRO A 353 25.07 -7.09 6.98
N GLY A 354 24.31 -7.03 5.87
CA GLY A 354 24.49 -5.99 4.83
C GLY A 354 23.24 -5.27 4.30
N LEU A 355 22.02 -5.74 4.59
CA LEU A 355 20.77 -5.18 4.03
C LEU A 355 20.61 -3.68 4.27
N GLU A 356 20.85 -3.19 5.48
CA GLU A 356 20.62 -1.79 5.83
C GLU A 356 21.72 -0.85 5.30
N THR A 357 22.86 -1.38 4.87
CA THR A 357 24.03 -0.58 4.47
C THR A 357 24.30 -0.57 2.97
N ILE A 358 23.77 -1.54 2.19
CA ILE A 358 24.09 -1.66 0.76
C ILE A 358 23.74 -0.42 -0.06
N LEU A 359 22.49 0.05 0.00
CA LEU A 359 22.07 1.19 -0.81
C LEU A 359 22.80 2.48 -0.41
N PRO A 360 22.95 2.82 0.90
CA PRO A 360 23.77 3.96 1.29
C PRO A 360 25.24 3.88 0.80
N LEU A 361 25.88 2.70 0.85
CA LEU A 361 27.23 2.51 0.31
C LEU A 361 27.29 2.72 -1.21
N LEU A 362 26.32 2.17 -1.95
CA LEU A 362 26.25 2.32 -3.40
C LEU A 362 25.93 3.76 -3.82
N LEU A 363 25.04 4.45 -3.09
CA LEU A 363 24.76 5.88 -3.32
C LEU A 363 26.00 6.75 -3.06
N ASN A 364 26.79 6.42 -2.02
CA ASN A 364 28.05 7.08 -1.78
C ASN A 364 29.04 6.86 -2.94
N ALA A 365 29.12 5.64 -3.48
CA ALA A 365 29.93 5.36 -4.67
C ALA A 365 29.45 6.14 -5.91
N VAL A 366 28.14 6.37 -6.04
CA VAL A 366 27.59 7.25 -7.08
C VAL A 366 28.02 8.71 -6.87
N HIS A 367 27.98 9.18 -5.63
CA HIS A 367 28.46 10.52 -5.28
C HIS A 367 29.96 10.69 -5.59
N GLU A 368 30.78 9.68 -5.31
CA GLU A 368 32.21 9.65 -5.60
C GLU A 368 32.54 9.47 -7.10
N GLY A 369 31.53 9.24 -7.96
CA GLY A 369 31.72 9.03 -9.39
C GLY A 369 32.26 7.64 -9.77
N LYS A 370 32.30 6.69 -8.83
CA LYS A 370 32.73 5.30 -9.08
C LYS A 370 31.62 4.44 -9.72
N LEU A 371 30.37 4.83 -9.51
CA LEU A 371 29.19 4.13 -10.00
C LEU A 371 28.23 5.15 -10.63
N THR A 372 27.54 4.81 -11.71
CA THR A 372 26.44 5.66 -12.21
C THR A 372 25.12 5.24 -11.59
N MET A 373 24.17 6.17 -11.48
CA MET A 373 22.82 5.83 -10.99
C MET A 373 22.15 4.76 -11.88
N GLU A 374 22.38 4.82 -13.19
CA GLU A 374 21.84 3.82 -14.13
C GLU A 374 22.44 2.44 -13.88
N ALA A 375 23.77 2.34 -13.70
CA ALA A 375 24.43 1.07 -13.39
C ALA A 375 23.97 0.51 -12.03
N LEU A 376 23.70 1.37 -11.04
CA LEU A 376 23.09 0.96 -9.77
C LEU A 376 21.72 0.33 -10.01
N VAL A 377 20.84 0.97 -10.77
CA VAL A 377 19.50 0.45 -11.08
C VAL A 377 19.56 -0.81 -11.93
N ASP A 378 20.47 -0.90 -12.90
CA ASP A 378 20.66 -2.13 -13.68
C ASP A 378 21.06 -3.29 -12.78
N LYS A 379 22.11 -3.09 -11.96
CA LYS A 379 22.70 -4.18 -11.16
C LYS A 379 21.90 -4.52 -9.92
N PHE A 380 21.06 -3.62 -9.41
CA PHE A 380 20.30 -3.86 -8.17
C PHE A 380 18.78 -3.97 -8.39
N TYR A 381 18.32 -3.87 -9.64
CA TYR A 381 16.91 -4.03 -9.99
C TYR A 381 16.69 -4.75 -11.33
N ARG A 382 17.15 -4.20 -12.47
CA ARG A 382 16.78 -4.74 -13.79
C ARG A 382 17.39 -6.12 -14.08
N ASN A 383 18.67 -6.30 -13.78
CA ASN A 383 19.38 -7.56 -13.98
C ASN A 383 18.88 -8.65 -13.02
N PRO A 384 18.72 -8.40 -11.69
CA PRO A 384 18.02 -9.34 -10.81
C PRO A 384 16.69 -9.82 -11.39
N LYS A 385 15.87 -8.91 -11.92
CA LYS A 385 14.57 -9.31 -12.50
C LYS A 385 14.69 -10.22 -13.70
N LYS A 386 15.61 -9.89 -14.61
CA LYS A 386 15.85 -10.68 -15.81
C LYS A 386 16.41 -12.05 -15.49
N ILE A 387 17.42 -12.13 -14.62
CA ILE A 387 18.13 -13.38 -14.28
C ILE A 387 17.20 -14.34 -13.53
N PHE A 388 16.42 -13.82 -12.59
CA PHE A 388 15.57 -14.63 -11.70
C PHE A 388 14.10 -14.69 -12.11
N ASN A 389 13.73 -14.16 -13.28
CA ASN A 389 12.35 -14.13 -13.77
C ASN A 389 11.37 -13.52 -12.75
N ILE A 390 11.74 -12.39 -12.15
CA ILE A 390 10.98 -11.74 -11.08
C ILE A 390 9.89 -10.83 -11.67
N PRO A 391 8.64 -10.91 -11.19
CA PRO A 391 7.54 -10.05 -11.66
C PRO A 391 7.70 -8.59 -11.21
N ASP A 392 6.96 -7.69 -11.85
CA ASP A 392 6.82 -6.31 -11.39
C ASP A 392 6.10 -6.23 -10.04
N GLN A 393 6.57 -5.32 -9.16
CA GLN A 393 5.84 -4.93 -7.96
C GLN A 393 5.06 -3.64 -8.28
N PRO A 394 3.71 -3.70 -8.40
CA PRO A 394 2.91 -2.53 -8.77
C PRO A 394 3.02 -1.44 -7.70
N ASN A 395 3.02 -0.17 -8.08
CA ASN A 395 3.05 0.97 -7.14
C ASN A 395 4.16 0.89 -6.07
N THR A 396 5.32 0.34 -6.43
CA THR A 396 6.46 0.16 -5.52
C THR A 396 7.62 1.07 -5.94
N TYR A 397 8.21 1.77 -4.98
CA TYR A 397 9.34 2.67 -5.20
C TYR A 397 10.07 3.01 -3.90
N VAL A 398 11.29 3.54 -4.04
CA VAL A 398 12.13 4.01 -2.95
C VAL A 398 12.45 5.48 -3.18
N GLU A 399 12.35 6.30 -2.15
CA GLU A 399 12.84 7.67 -2.15
C GLU A 399 14.10 7.76 -1.32
N VAL A 400 15.15 8.32 -1.92
CA VAL A 400 16.46 8.48 -1.30
C VAL A 400 16.85 9.94 -1.26
N ASP A 401 17.54 10.31 -0.19
CA ASP A 401 18.17 11.61 -0.02
C ASP A 401 19.63 11.50 -0.43
N LEU A 402 20.02 12.18 -1.52
CA LEU A 402 21.40 12.13 -2.04
C LEU A 402 22.37 13.08 -1.31
N ASP A 403 21.85 13.94 -0.44
CA ASP A 403 22.65 14.97 0.23
C ASP A 403 22.84 14.73 1.73
N ASP A 404 22.21 13.68 2.26
CA ASP A 404 22.35 13.29 3.66
C ASP A 404 23.72 12.65 3.93
N GLU A 405 24.52 13.30 4.78
CA GLU A 405 25.85 12.84 5.18
C GLU A 405 25.79 12.31 6.62
N TRP A 406 26.26 11.09 6.82
CA TRP A 406 26.20 10.42 8.11
C TRP A 406 27.33 9.39 8.28
N ILE A 407 27.50 8.92 9.51
CA ILE A 407 28.47 7.88 9.85
C ILE A 407 27.70 6.60 10.14
N ILE A 408 28.09 5.51 9.51
CA ILE A 408 27.50 4.19 9.79
C ILE A 408 27.76 3.86 11.28
N PRO A 409 26.69 3.66 12.09
CA PRO A 409 26.82 3.37 13.51
C PRO A 409 27.40 1.97 13.74
N ASP A 410 27.70 1.64 15.00
CA ASP A 410 28.22 0.31 15.37
C ASP A 410 27.24 -0.82 15.04
N ALA A 411 25.93 -0.54 15.07
CA ALA A 411 24.85 -1.45 14.75
C ALA A 411 23.71 -0.71 14.04
N MET A 412 23.15 -1.36 13.02
CA MET A 412 21.97 -0.84 12.31
C MET A 412 20.67 -1.20 13.07
N PRO A 413 19.58 -0.43 12.91
CA PRO A 413 18.41 -0.53 13.79
C PRO A 413 17.64 -1.87 13.74
N PHE A 414 17.57 -2.55 12.60
CA PHE A 414 16.60 -3.63 12.40
C PHE A 414 17.21 -5.04 12.45
N SER A 415 18.41 -5.26 11.91
CA SER A 415 19.02 -6.59 11.93
C SER A 415 19.30 -7.04 13.37
N LYS A 416 18.90 -8.27 13.71
CA LYS A 416 19.20 -8.88 15.01
C LYS A 416 20.68 -9.21 15.20
N ALA A 417 21.50 -9.10 14.16
CA ALA A 417 22.95 -9.21 14.29
C ALA A 417 23.50 -8.22 15.34
N GLN A 418 22.95 -6.99 15.39
CA GLN A 418 23.36 -5.91 16.31
C GLN A 418 24.84 -5.52 16.16
N TRP A 419 25.36 -5.57 14.94
CA TRP A 419 26.64 -4.97 14.54
C TRP A 419 26.72 -4.79 13.02
N THR A 420 27.72 -4.07 12.53
CA THR A 420 28.05 -4.00 11.09
C THR A 420 29.56 -3.87 10.87
N PRO A 421 30.15 -4.50 9.83
CA PRO A 421 31.58 -4.34 9.51
C PRO A 421 31.91 -2.94 8.96
N PHE A 422 30.89 -2.18 8.54
CA PHE A 422 31.04 -0.84 7.96
C PHE A 422 31.02 0.28 9.01
N ALA A 423 30.94 -0.06 10.30
CA ALA A 423 30.91 0.90 11.39
C ALA A 423 32.07 1.91 11.31
N GLY A 424 31.74 3.20 11.47
CA GLY A 424 32.67 4.32 11.43
C GLY A 424 32.93 4.90 10.04
N MET A 425 32.42 4.29 8.96
CA MET A 425 32.55 4.85 7.61
C MET A 425 31.65 6.08 7.46
N LYS A 426 32.21 7.17 6.94
CA LYS A 426 31.48 8.37 6.52
C LYS A 426 30.92 8.14 5.13
N ILE A 427 29.61 8.32 4.97
CA ILE A 427 28.92 8.08 3.70
C ILE A 427 27.92 9.19 3.43
N ARG A 428 27.57 9.32 2.15
CA ARG A 428 26.54 10.22 1.66
C ARG A 428 25.48 9.47 0.89
N GLY A 429 24.21 9.74 1.23
CA GLY A 429 23.07 9.02 0.70
C GLY A 429 22.34 8.26 1.81
N SER A 430 21.03 8.42 1.90
CA SER A 430 20.19 7.66 2.83
C SER A 430 18.83 7.32 2.24
N VAL A 431 18.22 6.25 2.76
CA VAL A 431 16.85 5.86 2.42
C VAL A 431 15.90 6.69 3.26
N HIS A 432 15.01 7.41 2.60
CA HIS A 432 14.05 8.27 3.27
C HIS A 432 12.67 7.62 3.40
N ARG A 433 12.19 7.02 2.30
CA ARG A 433 10.89 6.36 2.25
C ARG A 433 10.90 5.15 1.32
N VAL A 434 10.18 4.11 1.70
CA VAL A 434 9.87 2.97 0.82
C VAL A 434 8.36 2.81 0.74
N VAL A 435 7.85 2.72 -0.48
CA VAL A 435 6.46 2.36 -0.77
C VAL A 435 6.47 0.99 -1.43
N LEU A 436 5.70 0.06 -0.88
CA LEU A 436 5.56 -1.31 -1.38
C LEU A 436 4.08 -1.59 -1.67
N ARG A 437 3.77 -1.86 -2.94
CA ARG A 437 2.40 -2.18 -3.38
C ARG A 437 1.36 -1.13 -3.01
N GLY A 438 1.77 0.15 -3.04
CA GLY A 438 0.94 1.31 -2.70
C GLY A 438 0.91 1.70 -1.22
N GLU A 439 1.48 0.88 -0.32
CA GLU A 439 1.55 1.16 1.11
C GLU A 439 2.92 1.71 1.50
N VAL A 440 2.95 2.71 2.39
CA VAL A 440 4.22 3.20 2.94
C VAL A 440 4.78 2.14 3.89
N ALA A 441 5.85 1.48 3.47
CA ALA A 441 6.45 0.35 4.18
C ALA A 441 7.55 0.79 5.15
N TYR A 442 8.29 1.84 4.80
CA TYR A 442 9.32 2.43 5.63
C TYR A 442 9.35 3.94 5.46
N VAL A 443 9.57 4.69 6.54
CA VAL A 443 9.82 6.13 6.51
C VAL A 443 10.63 6.55 7.73
N GLU A 444 11.67 7.35 7.54
CA GLU A 444 12.45 8.01 8.59
C GLU A 444 12.82 7.10 9.79
N GLY A 445 13.41 5.93 9.50
CA GLY A 445 13.86 4.99 10.54
C GLY A 445 12.77 4.10 11.15
N GLN A 446 11.54 4.12 10.61
CA GLN A 446 10.44 3.28 11.07
C GLN A 446 9.90 2.39 9.95
N VAL A 447 9.71 1.10 10.24
CA VAL A 447 8.98 0.17 9.38
C VAL A 447 7.51 0.16 9.80
N LEU A 448 6.61 0.41 8.85
CA LEU A 448 5.18 0.63 9.11
C LEU A 448 4.29 -0.55 8.70
N VAL A 449 4.77 -1.44 7.83
CA VAL A 449 4.06 -2.67 7.46
C VAL A 449 4.33 -3.79 8.46
N ASN A 450 3.30 -4.55 8.81
CA ASN A 450 3.38 -5.64 9.78
C ASN A 450 4.08 -6.89 9.19
N PRO A 451 4.60 -7.79 10.04
CA PRO A 451 4.99 -9.13 9.59
C PRO A 451 3.83 -9.83 8.87
N GLY A 452 4.15 -10.55 7.79
CA GLY A 452 3.18 -11.21 6.93
C GLY A 452 2.56 -10.31 5.85
N PHE A 453 3.02 -9.06 5.73
CA PHE A 453 2.62 -8.20 4.61
C PHE A 453 3.24 -8.65 3.28
N GLY A 454 4.47 -9.14 3.30
CA GLY A 454 5.24 -9.58 2.14
C GLY A 454 4.63 -10.82 1.47
N GLN A 455 4.78 -10.92 0.15
CA GLN A 455 4.19 -12.00 -0.65
C GLN A 455 5.24 -12.86 -1.37
N ASP A 456 4.95 -14.15 -1.51
CA ASP A 456 5.72 -15.07 -2.36
C ASP A 456 5.48 -14.77 -3.85
N ILE A 457 6.51 -14.28 -4.53
CA ILE A 457 6.43 -13.86 -5.93
C ILE A 457 6.17 -15.03 -6.90
N ARG A 458 6.53 -16.27 -6.54
CA ARG A 458 6.33 -17.44 -7.40
C ARG A 458 4.88 -17.89 -7.40
N GLU A 459 4.17 -17.70 -6.28
CA GLU A 459 2.73 -17.91 -6.23
C GLU A 459 1.97 -16.88 -7.07
N ILE A 460 2.34 -15.59 -6.97
CA ILE A 460 1.69 -14.52 -7.74
C ILE A 460 1.82 -14.81 -9.24
N GLN A 461 3.02 -15.17 -9.68
CA GLN A 461 3.29 -15.48 -11.09
C GLN A 461 2.49 -16.69 -11.59
N THR A 462 2.27 -17.69 -10.74
CA THR A 462 1.46 -18.88 -11.07
C THR A 462 -0.02 -18.53 -11.18
N LYS A 463 -0.54 -17.73 -10.23
CA LYS A 463 -1.94 -17.24 -10.25
C LYS A 463 -2.23 -16.36 -11.47
N MET A 464 -1.24 -15.59 -11.94
CA MET A 464 -1.38 -14.76 -13.16
C MET A 464 -1.36 -15.57 -14.47
N LYS A 465 -0.68 -16.73 -14.51
CA LYS A 465 -0.60 -17.58 -15.72
C LYS A 465 -1.81 -18.50 -15.90
N HIS A 466 -2.54 -18.80 -14.83
CA HIS A 466 -3.78 -19.57 -14.87
C HIS A 466 -4.96 -18.70 -14.41
N PRO A 467 -5.53 -17.82 -15.26
CA PRO A 467 -6.87 -17.34 -15.02
C PRO A 467 -7.81 -18.55 -15.07
N SER A 468 -8.41 -18.89 -13.94
CA SER A 468 -9.38 -19.96 -13.81
C SER A 468 -10.55 -19.73 -14.77
N ILE A 469 -10.56 -20.41 -15.91
CA ILE A 469 -11.78 -20.65 -16.67
C ILE A 469 -12.58 -21.66 -15.85
N VAL A 470 -13.39 -21.17 -14.93
CA VAL A 470 -14.38 -22.01 -14.25
C VAL A 470 -15.58 -22.16 -15.18
N TYR A 471 -15.57 -23.19 -16.02
CA TYR A 471 -16.81 -23.74 -16.53
C TYR A 471 -17.50 -24.44 -15.36
N ALA A 472 -18.55 -23.82 -14.82
CA ALA A 472 -19.47 -24.52 -13.95
C ALA A 472 -20.20 -25.60 -14.77
N PRO A 473 -20.32 -26.84 -14.29
CA PRO A 473 -21.07 -27.87 -14.99
C PRO A 473 -22.56 -27.52 -14.89
N THR A 474 -23.16 -27.09 -16.00
CA THR A 474 -24.60 -26.99 -16.15
C THR A 474 -25.20 -28.38 -16.15
N ILE A 475 -25.88 -28.73 -15.05
CA ILE A 475 -26.83 -29.83 -15.01
C ILE A 475 -28.09 -29.32 -15.71
N ASP A 476 -28.25 -29.65 -16.99
CA ASP A 476 -29.48 -29.40 -17.73
C ASP A 476 -30.54 -30.43 -17.31
N VAL A 477 -31.50 -29.99 -16.50
CA VAL A 477 -32.78 -30.69 -16.33
C VAL A 477 -33.69 -30.22 -17.46
N ASN A 478 -33.63 -30.92 -18.60
CA ASN A 478 -34.57 -30.70 -19.69
C ASN A 478 -35.80 -31.60 -19.53
N VAL A 479 -36.95 -30.93 -19.43
CA VAL A 479 -38.29 -31.51 -19.39
C VAL A 479 -38.64 -32.11 -20.75
N SER A 480 -38.88 -33.42 -20.78
CA SER A 480 -39.26 -34.17 -21.98
C SER A 480 -40.74 -34.00 -22.35
N ARG A 481 -41.03 -33.78 -23.64
CA ARG A 481 -42.02 -34.51 -24.50
C ARG A 481 -42.31 -33.73 -25.81
N PRO A 482 -42.78 -34.39 -26.90
CA PRO A 482 -42.15 -35.51 -27.62
C PRO A 482 -42.13 -35.27 -29.16
N GLY A 483 -41.29 -35.98 -29.91
CA GLY A 483 -41.45 -36.00 -31.38
C GLY A 483 -40.34 -36.69 -32.17
N SER A 484 -40.57 -37.97 -32.46
CA SER A 484 -40.23 -38.71 -33.69
C SER A 484 -38.78 -38.86 -34.19
N GLY A 485 -38.42 -40.12 -34.47
CA GLY A 485 -37.50 -40.51 -35.56
C GLY A 485 -36.16 -41.03 -35.07
N LEU A 486 -36.07 -42.30 -34.67
CA LEU A 486 -35.54 -43.43 -35.46
C LEU A 486 -34.04 -43.34 -35.82
N ASP A 487 -33.34 -44.39 -35.35
CA ASP A 487 -32.30 -45.17 -36.02
C ASP A 487 -30.81 -45.02 -35.65
N ASN A 488 -30.38 -46.09 -34.95
CA ASN A 488 -29.24 -46.97 -35.25
C ASN A 488 -27.82 -46.48 -34.92
N LEU A 489 -27.15 -46.98 -33.87
CA LEU A 489 -26.61 -48.34 -33.60
C LEU A 489 -25.09 -48.42 -33.89
N LEU A 490 -24.36 -48.73 -32.82
CA LEU A 490 -23.16 -49.60 -32.73
C LEU A 490 -21.75 -49.06 -33.09
N SER A 491 -21.00 -48.84 -32.01
CA SER A 491 -19.58 -49.19 -31.71
C SER A 491 -19.02 -50.47 -32.39
N PRO A 492 -17.77 -50.91 -32.10
CA PRO A 492 -16.45 -50.24 -31.90
C PRO A 492 -15.28 -51.01 -32.60
N ASN A 493 -14.03 -50.71 -32.21
CA ASN A 493 -12.80 -51.53 -32.31
C ASN A 493 -12.03 -51.50 -33.65
N MET A 494 -10.70 -51.68 -33.74
CA MET A 494 -9.47 -51.59 -32.91
C MET A 494 -8.36 -52.17 -33.83
N GLN A 495 -7.08 -51.88 -33.54
CA GLN A 495 -5.84 -52.47 -34.14
C GLN A 495 -5.41 -51.90 -35.52
N ASP A 496 -4.14 -51.76 -35.89
CA ASP A 496 -2.84 -52.07 -35.27
C ASP A 496 -1.70 -51.26 -35.93
N ARG A 497 -0.62 -51.10 -35.16
CA ARG A 497 0.83 -50.93 -35.46
C ARG A 497 1.42 -50.46 -36.81
N SER A 498 2.36 -49.50 -36.62
CA SER A 498 3.78 -49.44 -37.06
C SER A 498 4.17 -48.98 -38.47
N GLY A 499 5.11 -48.02 -38.50
CA GLY A 499 6.13 -47.89 -39.55
C GLY A 499 6.23 -46.51 -40.20
N GLU A 500 7.24 -45.74 -39.77
CA GLU A 500 8.02 -44.76 -40.53
C GLU A 500 7.30 -43.70 -41.39
N LEU A 501 7.53 -42.42 -41.07
CA LEU A 501 8.05 -41.42 -42.01
C LEU A 501 8.34 -40.11 -41.26
N GLU A 502 9.60 -39.70 -41.33
CA GLU A 502 10.03 -38.31 -41.16
C GLU A 502 9.30 -37.40 -42.16
N GLU A 503 9.32 -36.09 -41.89
CA GLU A 503 8.80 -35.02 -42.75
C GLU A 503 7.28 -34.81 -42.79
N GLU A 504 6.71 -34.21 -41.72
CA GLU A 504 5.57 -33.29 -41.90
C GLU A 504 5.29 -32.39 -40.68
N GLN A 505 6.30 -31.67 -40.17
CA GLN A 505 6.09 -30.47 -39.33
C GLN A 505 7.14 -29.37 -39.60
N LEU A 506 7.54 -29.19 -40.86
CA LEU A 506 8.38 -28.07 -41.31
C LEU A 506 7.68 -27.11 -42.30
N GLU A 507 6.44 -27.38 -42.72
CA GLU A 507 5.65 -26.48 -43.57
C GLU A 507 4.39 -25.96 -42.88
N ARG A 508 4.59 -25.25 -41.77
CA ARG A 508 3.81 -24.03 -41.51
C ARG A 508 4.71 -22.95 -40.91
N TYR A 509 5.85 -22.86 -41.59
CA TYR A 509 6.87 -21.83 -41.55
C TYR A 509 6.23 -20.43 -41.60
N ASN A 510 6.69 -19.56 -40.71
CA ASN A 510 7.28 -18.31 -41.15
C ASN A 510 6.46 -17.49 -42.16
N GLN A 511 5.40 -16.86 -41.67
CA GLN A 511 5.03 -15.53 -42.12
C GLN A 511 4.78 -14.67 -40.90
N LEU A 512 5.84 -14.04 -40.40
CA LEU A 512 5.88 -12.65 -39.99
C LEU A 512 7.26 -12.39 -39.36
N LEU A 513 7.96 -11.38 -39.91
CA LEU A 513 9.30 -10.88 -39.56
C LEU A 513 10.42 -11.66 -40.30
N GLN A 514 11.24 -11.11 -41.21
CA GLN A 514 11.73 -9.76 -41.54
C GLN A 514 12.39 -9.80 -42.97
N PRO A 515 13.29 -8.87 -43.39
CA PRO A 515 13.26 -7.40 -43.55
C PRO A 515 13.57 -7.02 -45.04
N VAL A 516 13.68 -5.72 -45.37
CA VAL A 516 14.80 -5.09 -46.13
C VAL A 516 14.51 -3.58 -46.35
N SER A 517 15.58 -2.79 -46.25
CA SER A 517 15.65 -1.32 -46.26
C SER A 517 16.04 -0.71 -47.61
N HIS A 518 15.80 0.61 -47.69
CA HIS A 518 16.53 1.69 -48.39
C HIS A 518 16.09 2.27 -49.76
N LYS A 519 15.66 3.55 -49.67
CA LYS A 519 16.18 4.80 -50.32
C LYS A 519 15.70 5.26 -51.73
N SER A 520 15.01 6.42 -51.68
CA SER A 520 15.20 7.71 -52.40
C SER A 520 15.35 7.78 -53.93
N ASN A 521 14.47 8.55 -54.61
CA ASN A 521 14.77 9.88 -55.19
C ASN A 521 13.59 10.49 -55.97
N VAL A 522 13.61 11.81 -56.04
CA VAL A 522 12.68 12.79 -56.63
C VAL A 522 12.79 12.87 -58.16
N HIS A 523 11.71 13.21 -58.89
CA HIS A 523 11.72 14.20 -60.00
C HIS A 523 10.31 14.60 -60.52
N PHE A 524 10.22 15.87 -60.92
CA PHE A 524 9.12 16.66 -61.49
C PHE A 524 8.88 16.45 -63.01
N ALA A 525 7.70 16.84 -63.52
CA ALA A 525 7.44 17.67 -64.73
C ALA A 525 5.92 17.66 -65.07
N SER A 526 5.19 18.81 -64.96
CA SER A 526 4.84 19.81 -66.02
C SER A 526 3.60 19.39 -66.84
N ASP A 527 2.59 20.18 -67.24
CA ASP A 527 2.37 21.63 -67.44
C ASP A 527 0.90 21.72 -68.03
N VAL A 528 -0.01 22.67 -67.77
CA VAL A 528 -0.24 23.97 -68.46
C VAL A 528 -1.65 24.53 -68.10
N ASP A 529 -1.75 25.86 -67.97
CA ASP A 529 -2.89 26.82 -68.13
C ASP A 529 -4.04 27.02 -67.09
N HIS A 530 -3.86 28.09 -66.30
CA HIS A 530 -4.71 29.27 -66.03
C HIS A 530 -6.00 29.52 -66.88
N PRO A 531 -6.90 30.49 -66.52
CA PRO A 531 -7.16 31.14 -65.22
C PRO A 531 -8.65 31.54 -64.93
N LYS A 532 -8.88 32.07 -63.72
CA LYS A 532 -9.77 33.21 -63.34
C LYS A 532 -11.30 33.10 -63.57
N LEU A 533 -12.08 33.47 -62.56
CA LEU A 533 -12.84 34.74 -62.57
C LEU A 533 -13.47 35.05 -61.19
N PHE A 534 -13.19 36.28 -60.72
CA PHE A 534 -13.91 37.22 -59.82
C PHE A 534 -14.76 36.70 -58.64
N GLY A 535 -14.79 37.36 -57.49
CA GLY A 535 -14.30 38.69 -57.09
C GLY A 535 -14.80 38.95 -55.66
N VAL A 536 -14.03 39.65 -54.83
CA VAL A 536 -14.29 41.07 -54.48
C VAL A 536 -15.48 41.16 -53.49
N GLN A 537 -15.40 41.67 -52.27
CA GLN A 537 -14.43 42.54 -51.58
C GLN A 537 -14.88 42.65 -50.10
N ARG A 538 -13.93 42.97 -49.19
CA ARG A 538 -13.97 44.00 -48.10
C ARG A 538 -15.23 44.09 -47.21
N THR A 539 -15.21 44.29 -45.90
CA THR A 539 -14.24 44.82 -44.93
C THR A 539 -14.92 44.86 -43.55
N ILE A 540 -14.10 44.78 -42.49
CA ILE A 540 -14.24 45.51 -41.20
C ILE A 540 -15.36 45.06 -40.23
N SER A 541 -14.91 44.44 -39.14
CA SER A 541 -15.52 44.29 -37.80
C SER A 541 -15.85 45.66 -37.16
N PRO A 542 -16.65 45.81 -36.07
CA PRO A 542 -16.47 45.06 -34.81
C PRO A 542 -17.75 44.76 -33.98
N LEU A 543 -17.63 43.80 -33.05
CA LEU A 543 -18.19 43.67 -31.67
C LEU A 543 -19.61 44.25 -31.40
N SER A 544 -20.57 43.65 -30.66
CA SER A 544 -20.59 42.61 -29.62
C SER A 544 -22.06 42.36 -29.17
N PHE A 545 -22.24 41.40 -28.25
CA PHE A 545 -23.35 41.17 -27.32
C PHE A 545 -24.57 40.31 -27.73
N SER A 546 -24.61 39.15 -27.07
CA SER A 546 -25.73 38.61 -26.28
C SER A 546 -26.99 38.04 -26.97
N SER A 547 -27.06 36.71 -26.84
CA SER A 547 -28.15 35.89 -26.29
C SER A 547 -29.48 35.73 -27.06
N SER A 548 -29.75 34.44 -27.31
CA SER A 548 -31.03 33.75 -27.02
C SER A 548 -32.17 33.76 -28.05
N ILE A 549 -32.50 32.51 -28.44
CA ILE A 549 -33.84 31.92 -28.66
C ILE A 549 -34.31 31.68 -30.12
N ARG A 550 -34.24 30.38 -30.46
CA ARG A 550 -35.22 29.46 -31.09
C ARG A 550 -36.04 29.88 -32.32
N HIS A 551 -35.96 29.00 -33.33
CA HIS A 551 -37.01 28.19 -33.99
C HIS A 551 -36.56 27.96 -35.45
N LYS A 552 -36.75 26.86 -36.18
CA LYS A 552 -37.48 25.58 -36.13
C LYS A 552 -36.87 24.75 -37.30
N SER A 553 -36.61 23.44 -37.16
CA SER A 553 -37.38 22.34 -37.82
C SER A 553 -37.34 22.35 -39.36
N ASP A 554 -37.12 21.28 -40.12
CA ASP A 554 -37.04 19.83 -39.93
C ASP A 554 -36.49 19.20 -41.23
N SER A 555 -35.98 17.97 -41.16
CA SER A 555 -36.33 16.81 -42.03
C SER A 555 -35.13 15.86 -42.20
N ASN A 556 -35.20 14.53 -42.10
CA ASN A 556 -36.14 13.55 -41.51
C ASN A 556 -35.48 12.15 -41.59
N LEU A 557 -35.62 11.37 -40.50
CA LEU A 557 -36.00 9.93 -40.42
C LEU A 557 -35.20 8.86 -41.23
N ASN A 558 -34.87 7.66 -40.72
CA ASN A 558 -35.52 6.79 -39.73
C ASN A 558 -34.55 5.66 -39.30
N LEU A 559 -34.52 5.30 -38.01
CA LEU A 559 -34.74 3.91 -37.55
C LEU A 559 -34.98 3.88 -36.04
N HIS A 560 -36.02 3.14 -35.68
CA HIS A 560 -36.85 3.26 -34.49
C HIS A 560 -36.45 2.20 -33.47
N VAL A 561 -36.09 2.58 -32.25
CA VAL A 561 -36.19 1.71 -31.06
C VAL A 561 -37.11 2.43 -30.07
N GLN A 562 -38.18 1.74 -29.70
CA GLN A 562 -39.25 2.20 -28.83
C GLN A 562 -38.69 2.56 -27.44
N SER A 563 -38.84 3.82 -27.02
CA SER A 563 -38.64 4.20 -25.62
C SER A 563 -39.92 3.86 -24.84
N ALA A 564 -39.83 2.90 -23.93
CA ALA A 564 -40.80 2.78 -22.87
C ALA A 564 -40.74 4.05 -22.00
N ALA A 565 -41.91 4.57 -21.66
CA ALA A 565 -42.10 5.77 -20.85
C ALA A 565 -41.30 5.68 -19.53
N SER A 566 -40.36 6.61 -19.34
CA SER A 566 -39.77 6.86 -18.02
C SER A 566 -40.80 7.65 -17.20
N SER A 567 -41.48 6.94 -16.30
CA SER A 567 -42.15 7.54 -15.16
C SER A 567 -41.13 8.37 -14.38
N HIS A 568 -41.35 9.68 -14.26
CA HIS A 568 -40.64 10.51 -13.29
C HIS A 568 -40.92 9.98 -11.88
N VAL A 569 -40.03 9.14 -11.36
CA VAL A 569 -40.01 8.79 -9.94
C VAL A 569 -39.41 9.98 -9.20
N SER A 570 -40.25 10.78 -8.54
CA SER A 570 -39.80 11.80 -7.61
C SER A 570 -39.13 11.11 -6.42
N CYS A 571 -37.80 11.03 -6.41
CA CYS A 571 -37.06 10.53 -5.26
C CYS A 571 -37.12 11.57 -4.13
N ASN A 572 -37.70 11.16 -3.00
CA ASN A 572 -37.95 12.03 -1.85
C ASN A 572 -36.67 12.46 -1.10
N LEU A 573 -35.51 11.88 -1.44
CA LEU A 573 -34.22 12.16 -0.79
C LEU A 573 -33.42 13.28 -1.47
N THR A 574 -33.82 13.74 -2.66
CA THR A 574 -33.09 14.80 -3.37
C THR A 574 -33.09 16.09 -2.56
N GLY A 575 -31.89 16.63 -2.29
CA GLY A 575 -31.71 17.86 -1.52
C GLY A 575 -31.86 17.72 0.00
N HIS A 576 -32.23 16.54 0.52
CA HIS A 576 -32.51 16.35 1.94
C HIS A 576 -31.25 15.97 2.75
N HIS A 577 -31.24 16.35 4.03
CA HIS A 577 -30.21 15.88 4.96
C HIS A 577 -30.49 14.45 5.42
N ILE A 578 -29.44 13.65 5.55
CA ILE A 578 -29.49 12.26 6.03
C ILE A 578 -28.91 12.22 7.44
N LEU A 579 -29.72 12.53 8.45
CA LEU A 579 -29.24 12.73 9.84
C LEU A 579 -29.48 11.51 10.75
N SER A 580 -30.62 10.84 10.59
CA SER A 580 -31.09 9.73 11.43
C SER A 580 -31.62 8.59 10.56
N ALA A 581 -31.64 7.38 11.10
CA ALA A 581 -32.32 6.23 10.48
C ALA A 581 -33.83 6.47 10.27
N ASP A 582 -34.46 7.28 11.12
CA ASP A 582 -35.91 7.43 11.15
C ASP A 582 -36.49 8.16 9.93
N ILE A 583 -35.65 8.80 9.12
CA ILE A 583 -36.08 9.46 7.89
C ILE A 583 -36.50 8.45 6.82
N PHE A 584 -35.96 7.22 6.89
CA PHE A 584 -36.17 6.23 5.84
C PHE A 584 -37.47 5.47 6.08
N ASN A 585 -38.29 5.39 5.04
CA ASN A 585 -39.39 4.44 4.96
C ASN A 585 -39.04 3.23 4.09
N LYS A 586 -39.94 2.24 4.05
CA LYS A 586 -39.71 0.97 3.34
C LYS A 586 -39.52 1.15 1.83
N ASP A 587 -40.20 2.12 1.22
CA ASP A 587 -40.09 2.40 -0.21
C ASP A 587 -38.76 3.09 -0.53
N GLU A 588 -38.33 4.05 0.29
CA GLU A 588 -37.03 4.69 0.16
C GLU A 588 -35.88 3.69 0.32
N LEU A 589 -35.97 2.75 1.27
CA LEU A 589 -35.00 1.66 1.41
C LEU A 589 -34.96 0.80 0.13
N LYS A 590 -36.12 0.47 -0.42
CA LYS A 590 -36.22 -0.33 -1.64
C LYS A 590 -35.55 0.37 -2.83
N GLU A 591 -35.77 1.67 -3.00
CA GLU A 591 -35.15 2.47 -4.05
C GLU A 591 -33.62 2.57 -3.87
N VAL A 592 -33.14 2.88 -2.66
CA VAL A 592 -31.70 2.91 -2.35
C VAL A 592 -31.05 1.57 -2.67
N PHE A 593 -31.67 0.46 -2.27
CA PHE A 593 -31.12 -0.88 -2.52
C PHE A 593 -31.19 -1.30 -3.99
N HIS A 594 -32.24 -0.91 -4.72
CA HIS A 594 -32.34 -1.19 -6.15
C HIS A 594 -31.26 -0.44 -6.94
N LEU A 595 -31.03 0.83 -6.61
CA LEU A 595 -29.99 1.63 -7.25
C LEU A 595 -28.58 1.12 -6.87
N ALA A 596 -28.36 0.75 -5.61
CA ALA A 596 -27.09 0.17 -5.16
C ALA A 596 -26.77 -1.12 -5.93
N GLU A 597 -27.76 -2.00 -6.12
CA GLU A 597 -27.61 -3.23 -6.90
C GLU A 597 -27.34 -2.94 -8.39
N THR A 598 -27.98 -1.90 -8.94
CA THR A 598 -27.72 -1.45 -10.31
C THR A 598 -26.26 -0.99 -10.49
N PHE A 599 -25.75 -0.18 -9.56
CA PHE A 599 -24.35 0.26 -9.58
C PHE A 599 -23.37 -0.87 -9.36
N ARG A 600 -23.65 -1.79 -8.42
CA ARG A 600 -22.86 -3.01 -8.21
C ARG A 600 -22.74 -3.82 -9.48
N ASN A 601 -23.85 -4.06 -10.18
CA ASN A 601 -23.87 -4.81 -11.43
C ASN A 601 -23.18 -4.10 -12.58
N ALA A 602 -23.26 -2.77 -12.66
CA ALA A 602 -22.52 -1.98 -13.64
C ALA A 602 -21.01 -2.08 -13.40
N ILE A 603 -20.55 -1.95 -12.15
CA ILE A 603 -19.14 -2.05 -11.78
C ILE A 603 -18.60 -3.46 -12.04
N ARG A 604 -19.35 -4.51 -11.68
CA ARG A 604 -18.98 -5.92 -11.97
C ARG A 604 -18.84 -6.21 -13.47
N LYS A 605 -19.57 -5.46 -14.31
CA LYS A 605 -19.49 -5.52 -15.78
C LYS A 605 -18.49 -4.51 -16.36
N GLU A 606 -17.63 -3.94 -15.52
CA GLU A 606 -16.60 -2.95 -15.90
C GLU A 606 -17.17 -1.70 -16.62
N ARG A 607 -18.43 -1.35 -16.37
CA ARG A 607 -19.05 -0.14 -16.93
C ARG A 607 -18.65 1.09 -16.13
N MET A 608 -18.22 2.14 -16.84
CA MET A 608 -17.90 3.42 -16.22
C MET A 608 -19.17 4.20 -15.84
N LEU A 609 -19.24 4.64 -14.58
CA LEU A 609 -20.36 5.43 -14.02
C LEU A 609 -19.95 6.89 -13.75
N ASP A 610 -18.82 7.31 -14.31
CA ASP A 610 -18.17 8.61 -14.07
C ASP A 610 -18.94 9.84 -14.64
N HIS A 611 -20.09 9.60 -15.27
CA HIS A 611 -20.96 10.63 -15.82
C HIS A 611 -22.05 11.07 -14.83
N ILE A 612 -22.34 10.28 -13.80
CA ILE A 612 -23.50 10.50 -12.91
C ILE A 612 -23.30 11.74 -12.03
N LEU A 613 -22.14 11.85 -11.38
CA LEU A 613 -21.77 12.95 -10.49
C LEU A 613 -20.59 13.77 -11.05
N ARG A 614 -20.37 13.74 -12.37
CA ARG A 614 -19.29 14.50 -13.01
C ARG A 614 -19.36 15.98 -12.64
N GLY A 615 -18.27 16.48 -12.06
CA GLY A 615 -18.15 17.89 -11.65
C GLY A 615 -18.81 18.22 -10.30
N LYS A 616 -19.40 17.25 -9.60
CA LYS A 616 -19.87 17.40 -8.23
C LYS A 616 -18.74 17.22 -7.23
N ILE A 617 -18.82 17.93 -6.11
CA ILE A 617 -17.81 17.89 -5.05
C ILE A 617 -18.46 17.45 -3.73
N MET A 618 -17.84 16.49 -3.04
CA MET A 618 -18.19 16.09 -1.68
C MET A 618 -17.17 16.66 -0.69
N ALA A 619 -17.65 17.32 0.37
CA ALA A 619 -16.83 17.63 1.53
C ALA A 619 -16.89 16.47 2.53
N SER A 620 -15.74 15.87 2.84
CA SER A 620 -15.60 14.80 3.83
C SER A 620 -14.99 15.38 5.11
N ILE A 621 -15.83 15.59 6.14
CA ILE A 621 -15.48 16.24 7.40
C ILE A 621 -15.46 15.21 8.53
N PHE A 622 -14.28 14.82 9.01
CA PHE A 622 -14.11 13.77 10.01
C PHE A 622 -13.30 14.28 11.21
N TYR A 623 -13.97 14.46 12.36
CA TYR A 623 -13.34 14.80 13.64
C TYR A 623 -12.94 13.56 14.45
N GLU A 624 -13.48 12.40 14.10
CA GLU A 624 -13.03 11.10 14.60
C GLU A 624 -12.36 10.29 13.49
N ALA A 625 -11.32 9.52 13.84
CA ALA A 625 -10.66 8.62 12.89
C ALA A 625 -11.65 7.61 12.28
N SER A 626 -11.64 7.50 10.95
CA SER A 626 -12.48 6.54 10.23
C SER A 626 -11.84 6.09 8.92
N THR A 627 -11.53 4.80 8.81
CA THR A 627 -11.05 4.20 7.56
C THR A 627 -12.23 3.83 6.66
N ARG A 628 -13.09 2.90 7.12
CA ARG A 628 -14.15 2.33 6.29
C ARG A 628 -15.17 3.37 5.87
N THR A 629 -15.58 4.26 6.78
CA THR A 629 -16.62 5.23 6.46
C THR A 629 -16.10 6.30 5.49
N SER A 630 -14.99 6.95 5.82
CA SER A 630 -14.37 7.97 4.96
C SER A 630 -14.00 7.41 3.57
N CYS A 631 -13.27 6.28 3.52
CA CYS A 631 -12.79 5.73 2.26
C CYS A 631 -13.92 5.21 1.35
N SER A 632 -14.99 4.62 1.89
CA SER A 632 -16.11 4.16 1.04
C SER A 632 -16.97 5.30 0.51
N PHE A 633 -17.13 6.40 1.25
CA PHE A 633 -17.75 7.61 0.71
C PHE A 633 -16.89 8.23 -0.39
N ALA A 634 -15.58 8.29 -0.18
CA ALA A 634 -14.66 8.81 -1.18
C ALA A 634 -14.67 7.96 -2.46
N ALA A 635 -14.53 6.63 -2.32
CA ALA A 635 -14.60 5.70 -3.43
C ALA A 635 -15.96 5.78 -4.16
N ALA A 636 -17.06 5.94 -3.43
CA ALA A 636 -18.39 6.12 -4.02
C ALA A 636 -18.46 7.39 -4.88
N MET A 637 -17.99 8.53 -4.36
CA MET A 637 -18.00 9.80 -5.09
C MET A 637 -17.12 9.76 -6.34
N GLU A 638 -15.90 9.24 -6.23
CA GLU A 638 -14.95 9.13 -7.35
C GLU A 638 -15.43 8.15 -8.43
N ARG A 639 -16.02 7.01 -8.06
CA ARG A 639 -16.60 6.05 -9.02
C ARG A 639 -17.77 6.63 -9.82
N LEU A 640 -18.50 7.57 -9.24
CA LEU A 640 -19.58 8.32 -9.91
C LEU A 640 -19.06 9.54 -10.69
N GLY A 641 -17.74 9.80 -10.67
CA GLY A 641 -17.08 10.90 -11.41
C GLY A 641 -17.05 12.24 -10.68
N GLY A 642 -17.48 12.28 -9.42
CA GLY A 642 -17.33 13.46 -8.56
C GLY A 642 -15.95 13.52 -7.92
N LYS A 643 -15.69 14.59 -7.18
CA LYS A 643 -14.42 14.83 -6.47
C LYS A 643 -14.65 14.96 -4.97
N VAL A 644 -13.60 14.72 -4.18
CA VAL A 644 -13.66 14.80 -2.72
C VAL A 644 -12.70 15.86 -2.18
N ILE A 645 -13.17 16.68 -1.23
CA ILE A 645 -12.34 17.55 -0.41
C ILE A 645 -12.35 16.99 1.01
N TYR A 646 -11.17 16.77 1.58
CA TYR A 646 -11.02 16.23 2.92
C TYR A 646 -10.77 17.34 3.93
N MET A 647 -11.43 17.25 5.07
CA MET A 647 -11.17 18.04 6.27
C MET A 647 -11.11 17.10 7.47
N ASP A 648 -10.00 17.14 8.19
CA ASP A 648 -9.88 16.47 9.48
C ASP A 648 -9.81 17.49 10.63
N GLY A 649 -10.23 17.07 11.82
CA GLY A 649 -10.23 17.95 13.01
C GLY A 649 -8.83 18.31 13.54
N THR A 650 -7.77 17.65 13.07
CA THR A 650 -6.39 17.82 13.56
C THR A 650 -5.54 18.74 12.70
N THR A 651 -5.88 18.96 11.43
CA THR A 651 -5.10 19.76 10.48
C THR A 651 -5.82 21.05 10.06
N SER A 652 -7.10 21.17 10.38
CA SER A 652 -7.97 22.29 9.98
C SER A 652 -8.00 23.47 10.95
N SER A 653 -8.69 24.54 10.54
CA SER A 653 -8.90 25.77 11.33
C SER A 653 -9.68 25.56 12.63
N VAL A 654 -10.21 24.37 12.88
CA VAL A 654 -10.73 23.93 14.19
C VAL A 654 -9.71 24.19 15.30
N LYS A 655 -8.40 23.99 15.04
CA LYS A 655 -7.32 24.30 15.99
C LYS A 655 -7.26 25.78 16.41
N LYS A 656 -7.82 26.67 15.60
CA LYS A 656 -7.89 28.11 15.85
C LYS A 656 -9.19 28.51 16.56
N GLY A 657 -9.98 27.53 17.00
CA GLY A 657 -11.26 27.73 17.68
C GLY A 657 -12.46 27.88 16.74
N GLU A 658 -12.34 27.50 15.46
CA GLU A 658 -13.48 27.47 14.55
C GLU A 658 -14.54 26.47 15.03
N THR A 659 -15.81 26.89 15.04
CA THR A 659 -16.93 26.03 15.47
C THR A 659 -17.27 25.00 14.40
N LEU A 660 -17.91 23.89 14.79
CA LEU A 660 -18.36 22.87 13.83
C LEU A 660 -19.33 23.47 12.80
N GLU A 661 -20.24 24.32 13.25
CA GLU A 661 -21.22 25.03 12.43
C GLU A 661 -20.55 25.89 11.37
N ASP A 662 -19.52 26.66 11.75
CA ASP A 662 -18.76 27.51 10.82
C ASP A 662 -18.00 26.66 9.81
N SER A 663 -17.28 25.62 10.25
CA SER A 663 -16.56 24.73 9.34
C SER A 663 -17.52 24.07 8.34
N VAL A 664 -18.68 23.59 8.79
CA VAL A 664 -19.70 22.99 7.90
C VAL A 664 -20.27 24.03 6.94
N ALA A 665 -20.56 25.24 7.38
CA ALA A 665 -21.07 26.32 6.54
C ALA A 665 -20.05 26.72 5.45
N VAL A 666 -18.77 26.82 5.80
CA VAL A 666 -17.67 27.10 4.87
C VAL A 666 -17.54 25.98 3.84
N MET A 667 -17.49 24.73 4.29
CA MET A 667 -17.33 23.57 3.40
C MET A 667 -18.54 23.37 2.49
N ALA A 668 -19.75 23.67 2.96
CA ALA A 668 -20.96 23.71 2.13
C ALA A 668 -20.91 24.81 1.04
N GLY A 669 -20.04 25.81 1.18
CA GLY A 669 -19.75 26.79 0.13
C GLY A 669 -18.86 26.23 -0.99
N TYR A 670 -18.02 25.23 -0.71
CA TYR A 670 -17.09 24.63 -1.68
C TYR A 670 -17.62 23.34 -2.31
N ALA A 671 -18.56 22.66 -1.67
CA ALA A 671 -19.05 21.35 -2.05
C ALA A 671 -20.56 21.34 -2.38
N ASP A 672 -21.00 20.31 -3.08
CA ASP A 672 -22.40 20.03 -3.38
C ASP A 672 -23.09 19.20 -2.28
N VAL A 673 -22.33 18.41 -1.52
CA VAL A 673 -22.80 17.57 -0.41
C VAL A 673 -21.72 17.50 0.67
N VAL A 674 -22.13 17.46 1.93
CA VAL A 674 -21.23 17.40 3.10
C VAL A 674 -21.47 16.10 3.85
N VAL A 675 -20.42 15.34 4.12
CA VAL A 675 -20.44 14.15 4.97
C VAL A 675 -19.71 14.47 6.26
N VAL A 676 -20.38 14.33 7.40
CA VAL A 676 -19.83 14.72 8.70
C VAL A 676 -19.77 13.54 9.65
N ARG A 677 -18.63 13.39 10.34
CA ARG A 677 -18.47 12.53 11.51
C ARG A 677 -17.90 13.33 12.69
N HIS A 678 -18.57 13.28 13.83
CA HIS A 678 -18.23 14.07 15.02
C HIS A 678 -18.31 13.25 16.32
N PRO A 679 -17.46 13.51 17.34
CA PRO A 679 -17.47 12.73 18.59
C PRO A 679 -18.61 13.05 19.56
N GLU A 680 -19.19 14.24 19.44
CA GLU A 680 -20.31 14.67 20.28
C GLU A 680 -21.65 14.22 19.66
N PRO A 681 -22.50 13.49 20.42
CA PRO A 681 -23.86 13.14 19.98
C PRO A 681 -24.69 14.39 19.67
N GLY A 682 -25.48 14.36 18.59
CA GLY A 682 -26.34 15.46 18.18
C GLY A 682 -25.62 16.62 17.48
N ALA A 683 -24.28 16.65 17.47
CA ALA A 683 -23.52 17.73 16.83
C ALA A 683 -23.77 17.81 15.32
N VAL A 684 -23.96 16.67 14.65
CA VAL A 684 -24.30 16.62 13.22
C VAL A 684 -25.67 17.26 12.96
N SER A 685 -26.64 17.04 13.85
CA SER A 685 -27.96 17.69 13.78
C SER A 685 -27.84 19.20 14.00
N ARG A 686 -27.04 19.65 14.97
CA ARG A 686 -26.77 21.09 15.19
C ARG A 686 -26.15 21.73 13.94
N ALA A 687 -25.11 21.11 13.39
CA ALA A 687 -24.41 21.60 12.20
C ALA A 687 -25.32 21.65 10.95
N SER A 688 -26.30 20.75 10.84
CA SER A 688 -27.25 20.74 9.72
C SER A 688 -28.07 22.03 9.61
N GLN A 689 -28.37 22.69 10.74
CA GLN A 689 -29.13 23.95 10.77
C GLN A 689 -28.39 25.10 10.07
N HIS A 690 -27.07 25.00 9.95
CA HIS A 690 -26.19 25.98 9.33
C HIS A 690 -25.67 25.53 7.95
N CYS A 691 -26.08 24.36 7.46
CA CYS A 691 -25.61 23.78 6.21
C CYS A 691 -26.61 24.02 5.07
N ARG A 692 -26.23 24.80 4.05
CA ARG A 692 -27.09 25.08 2.88
C ARG A 692 -27.12 23.95 1.84
N LYS A 693 -26.34 22.90 2.05
CA LYS A 693 -26.20 21.74 1.16
C LYS A 693 -26.66 20.48 1.89
N PRO A 694 -27.02 19.41 1.16
CA PRO A 694 -27.31 18.13 1.80
C PRO A 694 -26.16 17.69 2.70
N LEU A 695 -26.52 17.26 3.92
CA LEU A 695 -25.59 16.87 4.95
C LEU A 695 -25.89 15.42 5.33
N ILE A 696 -24.87 14.57 5.33
CA ILE A 696 -24.99 13.14 5.63
C ILE A 696 -24.24 12.83 6.92
N ASN A 697 -24.94 12.24 7.89
CA ASN A 697 -24.38 11.74 9.14
C ASN A 697 -23.60 10.44 8.89
N ALA A 698 -22.28 10.52 9.07
CA ALA A 698 -21.34 9.40 9.02
C ALA A 698 -20.91 8.92 10.42
N GLY A 699 -21.61 9.37 11.46
CA GLY A 699 -21.46 8.97 12.86
C GLY A 699 -21.36 10.17 13.80
N ASP A 700 -22.23 10.24 14.81
CA ASP A 700 -22.19 11.27 15.85
C ASP A 700 -22.08 10.66 17.27
N GLY A 701 -20.85 10.55 17.79
CA GLY A 701 -20.59 10.02 19.13
C GLY A 701 -21.18 8.62 19.37
N VAL A 702 -22.03 8.49 20.39
CA VAL A 702 -22.82 7.29 20.71
C VAL A 702 -24.27 7.36 20.18
N GLY A 703 -24.57 8.35 19.34
CA GLY A 703 -25.87 8.57 18.72
C GLY A 703 -26.14 7.57 17.60
N GLU A 704 -26.06 8.03 16.36
CA GLU A 704 -26.49 7.25 15.20
C GLU A 704 -25.41 7.12 14.11
N HIS A 705 -25.59 6.12 13.26
CA HIS A 705 -24.85 5.96 12.01
C HIS A 705 -25.79 5.41 10.92
N PRO A 706 -26.65 6.28 10.33
CA PRO A 706 -27.74 5.84 9.46
C PRO A 706 -27.23 5.12 8.21
N THR A 707 -26.10 5.58 7.65
CA THR A 707 -25.57 5.00 6.41
C THR A 707 -24.89 3.64 6.62
N GLN A 708 -24.44 3.35 7.84
CA GLN A 708 -24.02 1.99 8.23
C GLN A 708 -25.24 1.08 8.38
N ALA A 709 -26.32 1.54 9.01
CA ALA A 709 -27.53 0.72 9.16
C ALA A 709 -28.14 0.33 7.79
N LEU A 710 -28.11 1.24 6.81
CA LEU A 710 -28.54 0.96 5.44
C LEU A 710 -27.73 -0.17 4.78
N LEU A 711 -26.40 -0.10 4.85
CA LEU A 711 -25.54 -1.10 4.23
C LEU A 711 -25.59 -2.45 4.98
N ASP A 712 -25.89 -2.42 6.27
CA ASP A 712 -26.11 -3.61 7.07
C ASP A 712 -27.37 -4.36 6.57
N ILE A 713 -28.51 -3.66 6.43
CA ILE A 713 -29.75 -4.26 5.90
C ILE A 713 -29.58 -4.73 4.45
N PHE A 714 -28.88 -3.95 3.62
CA PHE A 714 -28.54 -4.36 2.26
C PHE A 714 -27.78 -5.69 2.24
N THR A 715 -26.80 -5.83 3.14
CA THR A 715 -26.00 -7.06 3.25
C THR A 715 -26.83 -8.24 3.76
N ILE A 716 -27.70 -8.04 4.76
CA ILE A 716 -28.62 -9.10 5.23
C ILE A 716 -29.47 -9.61 4.06
N ARG A 717 -30.02 -8.68 3.26
CA ARG A 717 -30.82 -9.02 2.08
C ARG A 717 -30.01 -9.75 1.01
N ASP A 718 -28.77 -9.34 0.76
CA ASP A 718 -27.88 -9.95 -0.25
C ASP A 718 -27.45 -11.38 0.16
N GLU A 719 -27.14 -11.59 1.45
CA GLU A 719 -26.64 -12.86 1.96
C GLU A 719 -27.75 -13.92 2.15
N ILE A 720 -28.92 -13.51 2.67
CA ILE A 720 -30.00 -14.45 3.01
C ILE A 720 -31.12 -14.46 1.94
N GLY A 721 -31.26 -13.38 1.19
CA GLY A 721 -32.31 -13.15 0.18
C GLY A 721 -33.51 -12.34 0.69
N THR A 722 -33.75 -12.31 2.00
CA THR A 722 -34.81 -11.51 2.65
C THR A 722 -34.39 -11.08 4.05
N VAL A 723 -34.96 -9.98 4.51
CA VAL A 723 -34.82 -9.48 5.89
C VAL A 723 -36.01 -9.93 6.75
N ASN A 724 -37.18 -10.19 6.13
CA ASN A 724 -38.37 -10.59 6.88
C ASN A 724 -38.27 -12.05 7.35
N GLY A 725 -38.77 -12.30 8.56
CA GLY A 725 -38.76 -13.59 9.23
C GLY A 725 -37.41 -13.98 9.81
N MET A 726 -36.49 -13.02 9.96
CA MET A 726 -35.13 -13.26 10.46
C MET A 726 -35.02 -12.92 11.94
N THR A 727 -34.28 -13.75 12.67
CA THR A 727 -33.81 -13.47 14.03
C THR A 727 -32.40 -12.89 13.98
N ILE A 728 -32.26 -11.64 14.43
CA ILE A 728 -31.03 -10.86 14.35
C ILE A 728 -30.48 -10.68 15.76
N THR A 729 -29.30 -11.24 16.01
CA THR A 729 -28.65 -11.22 17.33
C THR A 729 -27.52 -10.22 17.33
N MET A 730 -27.66 -9.15 18.11
CA MET A 730 -26.65 -8.11 18.27
C MET A 730 -25.80 -8.38 19.51
N VAL A 731 -24.47 -8.37 19.33
CA VAL A 731 -23.53 -8.84 20.37
C VAL A 731 -22.42 -7.84 20.65
N GLY A 732 -22.10 -7.60 21.92
CA GLY A 732 -20.94 -6.82 22.35
C GLY A 732 -21.32 -5.55 23.11
N ASP A 733 -20.79 -4.39 22.68
CA ASP A 733 -21.04 -3.09 23.31
C ASP A 733 -22.27 -2.43 22.67
N LEU A 734 -23.44 -2.77 23.20
CA LEU A 734 -24.73 -2.29 22.68
C LEU A 734 -25.06 -0.89 23.18
N LYS A 735 -24.52 -0.49 24.34
CA LYS A 735 -24.73 0.84 24.94
C LYS A 735 -24.09 1.97 24.15
N HIS A 736 -22.86 1.76 23.67
CA HIS A 736 -22.11 2.79 22.94
C HIS A 736 -22.09 2.56 21.41
N GLY A 737 -22.74 1.48 20.96
CA GLY A 737 -22.79 1.06 19.57
C GLY A 737 -23.73 1.91 18.71
N ARG A 738 -23.27 3.09 18.26
CA ARG A 738 -24.06 3.96 17.34
C ARG A 738 -24.61 3.24 16.10
N THR A 739 -23.93 2.20 15.62
CA THR A 739 -24.36 1.40 14.47
C THR A 739 -25.52 0.47 14.83
N VAL A 740 -25.47 -0.20 15.99
CA VAL A 740 -26.57 -1.07 16.46
C VAL A 740 -27.81 -0.26 16.84
N HIS A 741 -27.66 0.97 17.33
CA HIS A 741 -28.80 1.87 17.57
C HIS A 741 -29.57 2.17 16.27
N SER A 742 -28.87 2.60 15.21
CA SER A 742 -29.50 2.88 13.91
C SER A 742 -30.02 1.62 13.24
N LEU A 743 -29.30 0.48 13.37
CA LEU A 743 -29.73 -0.80 12.80
C LEU A 743 -31.03 -1.28 13.46
N ALA A 744 -31.13 -1.26 14.78
CA ALA A 744 -32.32 -1.67 15.52
C ALA A 744 -33.54 -0.84 15.11
N ARG A 745 -33.38 0.48 14.91
CA ARG A 745 -34.44 1.37 14.43
C ARG A 745 -34.89 1.03 13.01
N LEU A 746 -33.97 0.90 12.05
CA LEU A 746 -34.34 0.58 10.66
C LEU A 746 -34.97 -0.82 10.53
N LEU A 747 -34.53 -1.78 11.35
CA LEU A 747 -35.08 -3.13 11.34
C LEU A 747 -36.57 -3.17 11.73
N THR A 748 -37.09 -2.15 12.43
CA THR A 748 -38.54 -2.03 12.72
C THR A 748 -39.42 -1.87 11.47
N LEU A 749 -38.83 -1.59 10.30
CA LEU A 749 -39.54 -1.54 9.02
C LEU A 749 -39.74 -2.94 8.40
N TYR A 750 -39.15 -3.97 9.01
CA TYR A 750 -39.22 -5.36 8.60
C TYR A 750 -39.83 -6.22 9.71
N ASN A 751 -40.36 -7.38 9.33
CA ASN A 751 -40.84 -8.35 10.29
C ASN A 751 -39.64 -9.18 10.80
N VAL A 752 -39.04 -8.79 11.93
CA VAL A 752 -37.86 -9.45 12.50
C VAL A 752 -38.05 -9.70 14.00
N GLU A 753 -37.18 -10.54 14.55
CA GLU A 753 -36.98 -10.69 15.99
C GLU A 753 -35.57 -10.20 16.34
N LEU A 754 -35.45 -9.38 17.39
CA LEU A 754 -34.16 -8.87 17.85
C LEU A 754 -33.73 -9.57 19.14
N ARG A 755 -32.49 -10.04 19.16
CA ARG A 755 -31.86 -10.61 20.34
C ARG A 755 -30.64 -9.78 20.73
N TYR A 756 -30.45 -9.59 22.03
CA TYR A 756 -29.35 -8.79 22.56
C TYR A 756 -28.47 -9.64 23.47
N VAL A 757 -27.16 -9.63 23.20
CA VAL A 757 -26.13 -10.26 24.03
C VAL A 757 -25.08 -9.20 24.37
N SER A 758 -24.98 -8.80 25.63
CA SER A 758 -24.02 -7.79 26.07
C SER A 758 -23.47 -8.10 27.45
N PRO A 759 -22.24 -7.66 27.77
CA PRO A 759 -21.75 -7.69 29.14
C PRO A 759 -22.63 -6.80 30.04
N PRO A 760 -22.70 -7.08 31.34
CA PRO A 760 -23.36 -6.19 32.30
C PRO A 760 -22.82 -4.76 32.20
N GLY A 761 -23.71 -3.78 32.11
CA GLY A 761 -23.40 -2.36 31.99
C GLY A 761 -23.24 -1.83 30.56
N LEU A 762 -23.28 -2.71 29.54
CA LEU A 762 -23.22 -2.37 28.11
C LEU A 762 -24.50 -2.75 27.35
N GLU A 763 -25.63 -2.83 28.05
CA GLU A 763 -26.92 -3.19 27.48
C GLU A 763 -27.45 -2.17 26.49
N MET A 764 -28.37 -2.60 25.61
CA MET A 764 -29.06 -1.72 24.67
C MET A 764 -29.78 -0.59 25.44
N PRO A 765 -29.59 0.69 25.08
CA PRO A 765 -30.22 1.78 25.81
C PRO A 765 -31.75 1.70 25.81
N GLU A 766 -32.38 2.02 26.94
CA GLU A 766 -33.84 1.93 27.12
C GLU A 766 -34.63 2.71 26.06
N HIS A 767 -34.12 3.86 25.63
CA HIS A 767 -34.80 4.67 24.62
C HIS A 767 -34.86 3.98 23.25
N VAL A 768 -33.86 3.15 22.89
CA VAL A 768 -33.87 2.32 21.67
C VAL A 768 -34.82 1.15 21.85
N MET A 769 -34.72 0.43 22.97
CA MET A 769 -35.62 -0.68 23.31
C MET A 769 -37.10 -0.26 23.27
N ASN A 770 -37.41 0.91 23.84
CA ASN A 770 -38.76 1.49 23.83
C ASN A 770 -39.22 1.89 22.43
N TYR A 771 -38.31 2.38 21.58
CA TYR A 771 -38.63 2.69 20.18
C TYR A 771 -39.00 1.42 19.40
N VAL A 772 -38.19 0.37 19.55
CA VAL A 772 -38.43 -0.94 18.91
C VAL A 772 -39.73 -1.57 19.42
N SER A 773 -39.98 -1.51 20.73
CA SER A 773 -41.21 -2.03 21.36
C SER A 773 -42.46 -1.31 20.86
N LYS A 774 -42.43 0.02 20.71
CA LYS A 774 -43.55 0.81 20.15
C LYS A 774 -43.92 0.41 18.71
N ARG A 775 -42.98 -0.18 17.96
CA ARG A 775 -43.19 -0.67 16.60
C ARG A 775 -43.61 -2.14 16.54
N GLY A 776 -43.75 -2.81 17.69
CA GLY A 776 -44.26 -4.17 17.79
C GLY A 776 -43.25 -5.26 17.43
N VAL A 777 -41.94 -4.95 17.44
CA VAL A 777 -40.87 -5.93 17.17
C VAL A 777 -40.52 -6.68 18.46
N SER A 778 -40.45 -8.01 18.39
CA SER A 778 -40.07 -8.86 19.53
C SER A 778 -38.61 -8.65 19.92
N GLN A 779 -38.34 -8.63 21.22
CA GLN A 779 -37.02 -8.36 21.79
C GLN A 779 -36.72 -9.34 22.93
N GLU A 780 -35.58 -10.02 22.84
CA GLU A 780 -35.11 -10.96 23.86
C GLU A 780 -33.68 -10.63 24.30
N MET A 781 -33.37 -10.85 25.58
CA MET A 781 -32.02 -10.66 26.12
C MET A 781 -31.43 -12.00 26.54
N PHE A 782 -30.18 -12.23 26.16
CA PHE A 782 -29.45 -13.47 26.43
C PHE A 782 -28.16 -13.16 27.18
N GLN A 783 -27.74 -14.08 28.06
CA GLN A 783 -26.54 -13.90 28.87
C GLN A 783 -25.28 -14.46 28.19
N SER A 784 -25.44 -15.37 27.23
CA SER A 784 -24.34 -16.02 26.52
C SER A 784 -24.59 -16.09 25.01
N LEU A 785 -23.52 -16.19 24.23
CA LEU A 785 -23.62 -16.35 22.79
C LEU A 785 -24.14 -17.76 22.44
N GLU A 786 -23.75 -18.76 23.23
CA GLU A 786 -24.13 -20.16 23.12
C GLU A 786 -25.64 -20.40 23.17
N GLU A 787 -26.36 -19.61 23.98
CA GLU A 787 -27.82 -19.68 24.11
C GLU A 787 -28.54 -18.98 22.97
N ALA A 788 -28.02 -17.86 22.49
CA ALA A 788 -28.65 -17.08 21.43
C ALA A 788 -28.43 -17.68 20.02
N LEU A 789 -27.29 -18.35 19.81
CA LEU A 789 -26.80 -18.79 18.50
C LEU A 789 -27.70 -19.80 17.75
N PRO A 790 -28.37 -20.78 18.39
CA PRO A 790 -29.16 -21.81 17.70
C PRO A 790 -30.26 -21.26 16.78
N ASP A 791 -30.95 -20.19 17.18
CA ASP A 791 -31.99 -19.58 16.33
C ASP A 791 -31.53 -18.32 15.60
N THR A 792 -30.26 -17.94 15.70
CA THR A 792 -29.73 -16.73 15.06
C THR A 792 -29.56 -16.92 13.55
N ASP A 793 -30.23 -16.09 12.74
CA ASP A 793 -30.05 -16.03 11.28
C ASP A 793 -28.98 -14.99 10.89
N VAL A 794 -28.88 -13.89 11.64
CA VAL A 794 -27.85 -12.86 11.48
C VAL A 794 -27.18 -12.60 12.82
N LEU A 795 -25.91 -12.94 12.92
CA LEU A 795 -25.08 -12.61 14.08
C LEU A 795 -24.33 -11.31 13.82
N TYR A 796 -24.79 -10.21 14.42
CA TYR A 796 -24.18 -8.89 14.28
C TYR A 796 -23.27 -8.58 15.47
N MET A 797 -21.98 -8.82 15.29
CA MET A 797 -20.97 -8.61 16.30
C MET A 797 -20.51 -7.15 16.34
N THR A 798 -20.18 -6.65 17.53
CA THR A 798 -19.66 -5.28 17.74
C THR A 798 -18.41 -5.30 18.61
N ARG A 799 -17.55 -4.30 18.37
CA ARG A 799 -16.34 -4.07 19.15
C ARG A 799 -16.67 -3.44 20.50
N ILE A 800 -16.04 -3.93 21.56
CA ILE A 800 -16.00 -3.22 22.86
C ILE A 800 -15.21 -1.91 22.70
N GLN A 801 -15.85 -0.76 22.90
CA GLN A 801 -15.25 0.54 22.63
C GLN A 801 -14.34 0.99 23.77
N ARG A 802 -13.06 0.58 23.76
CA ARG A 802 -12.06 0.94 24.79
C ARG A 802 -12.06 2.44 25.13
N GLU A 803 -12.20 3.29 24.13
CA GLU A 803 -12.22 4.75 24.26
C GLU A 803 -13.41 5.33 25.06
N ARG A 804 -14.40 4.51 25.44
CA ARG A 804 -15.57 4.91 26.22
C ARG A 804 -15.50 4.49 27.69
N PHE A 805 -14.47 3.75 28.08
CA PHE A 805 -14.25 3.35 29.48
C PHE A 805 -13.38 4.37 30.21
N ALA A 806 -13.68 4.62 31.49
CA ALA A 806 -12.93 5.55 32.32
C ALA A 806 -11.58 4.95 32.76
N THR A 807 -11.54 3.64 32.98
CA THR A 807 -10.34 2.92 33.44
C THR A 807 -10.03 1.70 32.55
N GLN A 808 -8.76 1.30 32.54
CA GLN A 808 -8.31 0.15 31.76
C GLN A 808 -8.79 -1.18 32.39
N GLU A 809 -8.99 -1.19 33.70
CA GLU A 809 -9.48 -2.32 34.50
C GLU A 809 -10.93 -2.68 34.13
N GLU A 810 -11.82 -1.69 34.08
CA GLU A 810 -13.22 -1.89 33.64
C GLU A 810 -13.27 -2.48 32.22
N TYR A 811 -12.47 -1.94 31.30
CA TYR A 811 -12.38 -2.48 29.94
C TYR A 811 -11.91 -3.94 29.92
N ARG A 812 -10.87 -4.30 30.69
CA ARG A 812 -10.36 -5.68 30.75
C ARG A 812 -11.38 -6.68 31.32
N GLN A 813 -12.26 -6.23 32.21
CA GLN A 813 -13.29 -7.08 32.81
C GLN A 813 -14.41 -7.47 31.83
N VAL A 814 -14.63 -6.72 30.75
CA VAL A 814 -15.68 -7.03 29.75
C VAL A 814 -15.08 -7.48 28.40
N CYS A 815 -13.84 -7.09 28.13
CA CYS A 815 -13.06 -7.48 26.95
C CYS A 815 -12.86 -9.00 26.89
N GLY A 816 -13.26 -9.64 25.79
CA GLY A 816 -12.99 -11.06 25.51
C GLY A 816 -14.07 -12.06 25.96
N HIS A 817 -15.22 -11.58 26.46
CA HIS A 817 -16.31 -12.47 26.92
C HIS A 817 -17.10 -13.10 25.76
N PHE A 818 -17.26 -12.36 24.66
CA PHE A 818 -18.02 -12.80 23.50
C PHE A 818 -17.10 -12.86 22.28
N ILE A 819 -16.60 -14.06 21.98
CA ILE A 819 -15.67 -14.30 20.88
C ILE A 819 -16.27 -15.34 19.93
N VAL A 820 -16.39 -14.97 18.66
CA VAL A 820 -16.76 -15.90 17.59
C VAL A 820 -15.54 -16.74 17.21
N THR A 821 -15.64 -18.05 17.43
CA THR A 821 -14.63 -19.04 17.04
C THR A 821 -15.22 -20.10 16.10
N PRO A 822 -14.41 -20.77 15.25
CA PRO A 822 -14.91 -21.88 14.43
C PRO A 822 -15.63 -22.96 15.24
N GLN A 823 -15.14 -23.26 16.45
CA GLN A 823 -15.72 -24.25 17.35
C GLN A 823 -17.12 -23.82 17.82
N LEU A 824 -17.30 -22.57 18.24
CA LEU A 824 -18.61 -22.05 18.63
C LEU A 824 -19.58 -22.07 17.44
N MET A 825 -19.10 -21.69 16.27
CA MET A 825 -19.89 -21.60 15.04
C MET A 825 -20.31 -22.96 14.47
N SER A 826 -19.83 -24.07 15.03
CA SER A 826 -20.35 -25.43 14.75
C SER A 826 -21.78 -25.64 15.28
N ARG A 827 -22.18 -24.90 16.31
CA ARG A 827 -23.53 -24.94 16.92
C ARG A 827 -24.53 -24.03 16.23
N ALA A 828 -24.05 -23.21 15.31
CA ALA A 828 -24.84 -22.20 14.63
C ALA A 828 -25.59 -22.79 13.43
N LYS A 829 -26.66 -22.12 12.97
CA LYS A 829 -27.38 -22.52 11.76
C LYS A 829 -26.42 -22.62 10.56
N ARG A 830 -26.72 -23.55 9.65
CA ARG A 830 -25.98 -23.65 8.38
C ARG A 830 -26.28 -22.46 7.47
N LYS A 831 -27.53 -22.02 7.45
CA LYS A 831 -27.99 -20.84 6.70
C LYS A 831 -28.10 -19.65 7.65
N MET A 832 -26.97 -19.02 7.93
CA MET A 832 -26.87 -17.78 8.69
C MET A 832 -25.68 -16.96 8.18
N VAL A 833 -25.56 -15.73 8.66
CA VAL A 833 -24.46 -14.84 8.32
C VAL A 833 -23.91 -14.19 9.60
N VAL A 834 -22.59 -14.00 9.64
CA VAL A 834 -21.89 -13.24 10.68
C VAL A 834 -21.42 -11.90 10.09
N MET A 835 -21.88 -10.81 10.70
CA MET A 835 -21.61 -9.44 10.29
C MET A 835 -20.88 -8.68 11.39
N HIS A 836 -20.13 -7.65 11.00
CA HIS A 836 -19.37 -6.81 11.91
C HIS A 836 -19.07 -5.45 11.24
N PRO A 837 -19.38 -4.30 11.87
CA PRO A 837 -19.18 -2.98 11.25
C PRO A 837 -17.69 -2.58 11.08
N LEU A 838 -16.80 -3.31 11.76
CA LEU A 838 -15.34 -3.18 11.77
C LEU A 838 -14.84 -1.82 12.35
N PRO A 839 -13.60 -1.76 12.87
CA PRO A 839 -12.60 -2.83 12.98
C PRO A 839 -12.96 -3.84 14.07
N ARG A 840 -12.54 -5.10 13.87
CA ARG A 840 -12.50 -6.10 14.94
C ARG A 840 -11.15 -6.09 15.64
N VAL A 841 -11.10 -6.49 16.91
CA VAL A 841 -9.86 -6.63 17.69
C VAL A 841 -9.61 -8.10 18.03
N PHE A 842 -10.55 -8.75 18.73
CA PHE A 842 -10.46 -10.15 19.14
C PHE A 842 -11.83 -10.85 19.22
N GLU A 843 -12.93 -10.10 19.10
CA GLU A 843 -14.32 -10.56 19.18
C GLU A 843 -14.72 -11.52 18.05
N ILE A 844 -13.92 -11.60 16.98
CA ILE A 844 -14.04 -12.62 15.92
C ILE A 844 -12.64 -13.17 15.65
N SER A 845 -12.44 -14.47 15.84
CA SER A 845 -11.19 -15.16 15.50
C SER A 845 -10.90 -15.04 14.00
N THR A 846 -9.64 -14.79 13.65
CA THR A 846 -9.18 -14.76 12.25
C THR A 846 -9.31 -16.10 11.55
N GLU A 847 -9.38 -17.21 12.31
CA GLU A 847 -9.63 -18.54 11.76
C GLU A 847 -11.05 -18.67 11.17
N PHE A 848 -11.98 -17.82 11.59
CA PHE A 848 -13.35 -17.82 11.08
C PHE A 848 -13.49 -17.09 9.73
N ASP A 849 -12.45 -16.41 9.24
CA ASP A 849 -12.49 -15.64 7.98
C ASP A 849 -12.80 -16.49 6.75
N MET A 850 -12.39 -17.76 6.79
CA MET A 850 -12.58 -18.70 5.69
C MET A 850 -13.97 -19.36 5.71
N ASP A 851 -14.76 -19.15 6.77
CA ASP A 851 -16.13 -19.67 6.82
C ASP A 851 -17.01 -18.87 5.84
N PRO A 852 -17.78 -19.53 4.96
CA PRO A 852 -18.63 -18.83 3.99
C PRO A 852 -19.66 -17.89 4.64
N ARG A 853 -20.05 -18.15 5.91
CA ARG A 853 -20.97 -17.33 6.68
C ARG A 853 -20.34 -16.02 7.16
N ALA A 854 -19.01 -15.88 7.12
CA ALA A 854 -18.30 -14.65 7.47
C ALA A 854 -18.51 -13.57 6.39
N ALA A 855 -19.42 -12.62 6.65
CA ALA A 855 -19.84 -11.62 5.66
C ALA A 855 -19.28 -10.22 5.93
N TYR A 856 -18.54 -9.98 7.02
CA TYR A 856 -18.09 -8.62 7.41
C TYR A 856 -17.19 -7.91 6.39
N PHE A 857 -16.44 -8.62 5.55
CA PHE A 857 -15.71 -8.01 4.43
C PHE A 857 -16.62 -7.69 3.24
N ARG A 858 -17.56 -8.59 2.91
CA ARG A 858 -18.58 -8.35 1.87
C ARG A 858 -19.51 -7.20 2.27
N GLN A 859 -19.85 -7.09 3.55
CA GLN A 859 -20.55 -5.96 4.17
C GLN A 859 -19.81 -4.64 3.95
N ALA A 860 -18.49 -4.61 4.18
CA ALA A 860 -17.68 -3.41 3.96
C ALA A 860 -17.66 -2.98 2.49
N GLU A 861 -17.55 -3.93 1.54
CA GLU A 861 -17.65 -3.68 0.11
C GLU A 861 -19.04 -3.15 -0.29
N ASN A 862 -20.10 -3.78 0.22
CA ASN A 862 -21.50 -3.35 0.03
C ASN A 862 -21.73 -1.89 0.46
N GLY A 863 -20.97 -1.42 1.44
CA GLY A 863 -20.95 -0.02 1.86
C GLY A 863 -20.62 0.97 0.74
N VAL A 864 -19.78 0.61 -0.24
CA VAL A 864 -19.47 1.47 -1.38
C VAL A 864 -20.71 1.64 -2.26
N TYR A 865 -21.38 0.55 -2.64
CA TYR A 865 -22.52 0.58 -3.54
C TYR A 865 -23.73 1.32 -2.93
N VAL A 866 -24.01 1.09 -1.64
CA VAL A 866 -25.09 1.78 -0.94
C VAL A 866 -24.82 3.27 -0.85
N ARG A 867 -23.57 3.69 -0.63
CA ARG A 867 -23.21 5.11 -0.56
C ARG A 867 -23.17 5.77 -1.92
N MET A 868 -22.84 5.04 -2.98
CA MET A 868 -23.03 5.52 -4.35
C MET A 868 -24.51 5.84 -4.61
N ALA A 869 -25.41 4.92 -4.26
CA ALA A 869 -26.85 5.14 -4.40
C ALA A 869 -27.33 6.35 -3.59
N LEU A 870 -26.89 6.48 -2.34
CA LEU A 870 -27.24 7.63 -1.50
C LEU A 870 -26.75 8.96 -2.10
N LEU A 871 -25.48 9.05 -2.52
CA LEU A 871 -24.93 10.27 -3.12
C LEU A 871 -25.67 10.65 -4.40
N ALA A 872 -25.95 9.66 -5.25
CA ALA A 872 -26.73 9.81 -6.48
C ALA A 872 -28.14 10.35 -6.21
N MET A 873 -28.87 9.75 -5.26
CA MET A 873 -30.24 10.13 -4.91
C MET A 873 -30.31 11.51 -4.24
N VAL A 874 -29.41 11.80 -3.31
CA VAL A 874 -29.35 13.08 -2.59
C VAL A 874 -29.01 14.23 -3.54
N LEU A 875 -28.17 14.00 -4.55
CA LEU A 875 -27.82 14.99 -5.57
C LEU A 875 -28.77 15.01 -6.79
N GLY A 876 -29.79 14.14 -6.81
CA GLY A 876 -30.80 14.09 -7.87
C GLY A 876 -30.27 13.59 -9.23
N ARG A 877 -29.37 12.60 -9.21
CA ARG A 877 -28.69 12.04 -10.39
C ARG A 877 -28.65 10.52 -10.29
N PHE A 878 -29.61 9.79 -10.86
CA PHE A 878 -29.66 8.33 -10.83
C PHE A 878 -30.37 7.74 -12.05
#